data_AF-A0A6N2ULV4-F1
#
_entry.id   AF-A0A6N2ULV4-F1
#
_cell.length_a   1.000
_cell.length_b   1.000
_cell.length_c   1.000
_cell.angle_alpha   90.00
_cell.angle_beta   90.00
_cell.angle_gamma   90.00
#
_symmetry.space_group_name_H-M   'P 1'
#
loop_
_entity.id
_entity.type
_entity.pdbx_description
1 polymer ?
#
loop_
_entity_poly.entity_id
_entity_poly.type
_entity_poly.pdbx_seq_one_letter_code
_entity_poly.pdbx_strand_id
1 'polypeptide(L)'
;MLKIKTNKGYLDLGGDFTVQIDEKSPVMNDRGSQTVPVTVPVTANNAGITGFAHRLDMGVKPMNEDQTCTVLDGVYKRTGKINIVSAGRTEGITLNIGFDNSEAYSAWKAKKLNSITLPSISGGTVSGLMSSINWFFTDSHEDFAIFQIVVKNDSKDGTYYPQYINRITLDSNGEYALCYQARTETLLINDTPTETSLPEGYGVAPFLYVHRVLDFIFSEFGYTITENPFKTDKELSSLVILNNAADCCVTGILNYADLMPDCTIEDFLNALYVRFGLVYNVSSDTKTATLRLIRDIMEDEPAVDLSRNLTAEPLINYETARQIKLSAKTSFTGAAPSVERYEDYIKGNEKMVIRVSRFDPSQASVWLNYEKTTGNWYKWDSGNKKHTLSSSSFFNWDRKTENVEDEELASDDECVFMDFAPNGLLSPYYLAGYVHRYTYLKTSSDDEEDSEKEETPLSFAFAFTKAVTESTDYSFGSILPYAPDGGEITLKDGSKHTISLLFQFEDGLFAKFWQKYDAVLRHSFNQVDTNTLLPVHQLMKMDVLTPVALRGQYMLLDGLSYSLPAGKLVPVNITLRSLRLIGPYNLDNEQGIPVWGGASYVWVVYSSNLQGVQAGRVEYWEDYYRYHWMYAVYGCRVSNTIYDGYVTPSTDEDILKNPPTAQDNIIEKTYKCKIEVEIEVNERSGAANYFCYETEEVEYQVRFVASRVLS
;
A
#
# COMPACT_ATOMS: atom_id res chain seq x y z
N MET A 1 22.75 40.94 21.20
CA MET A 1 21.58 41.82 21.40
C MET A 1 20.57 41.38 20.37
N LEU A 2 19.44 40.89 20.89
CA LEU A 2 18.36 40.32 20.10
C LEU A 2 17.78 41.38 19.15
N LYS A 3 17.56 40.98 17.90
CA LYS A 3 16.92 41.79 16.87
C LYS A 3 15.97 40.90 16.08
N ILE A 4 14.76 41.39 15.84
CA ILE A 4 13.80 40.74 14.93
C ILE A 4 13.70 41.64 13.69
N LYS A 5 14.19 41.13 12.56
CA LYS A 5 14.20 41.84 11.29
C LYS A 5 13.06 41.32 10.41
N THR A 6 12.17 42.19 9.97
CA THR A 6 11.20 41.92 8.90
C THR A 6 11.66 42.57 7.60
N ASN A 7 10.97 42.33 6.49
CA ASN A 7 11.28 43.01 5.23
C ASN A 7 10.99 44.53 5.31
N LYS A 8 10.09 44.96 6.20
CA LYS A 8 9.76 46.38 6.44
C LYS A 8 10.69 47.09 7.42
N GLY A 9 11.56 46.37 8.13
CA GLY A 9 12.51 46.95 9.07
C GLY A 9 12.72 46.11 10.32
N TYR A 10 13.32 46.71 11.34
CA TYR A 10 13.51 46.06 12.63
C TYR A 10 12.33 46.39 13.55
N LEU A 11 11.84 45.40 14.29
CA LEU A 11 10.89 45.65 15.37
C LEU A 11 11.60 46.33 16.53
N ASP A 12 10.96 47.34 17.10
CA ASP A 12 11.37 47.97 18.35
C ASP A 12 11.04 47.01 19.50
N LEU A 13 12.06 46.36 20.03
CA LEU A 13 11.94 45.47 21.17
C LEU A 13 12.03 46.29 22.47
N GLY A 14 11.29 45.90 23.51
CA GLY A 14 11.41 46.50 24.84
C GLY A 14 12.80 46.28 25.46
N GLY A 15 13.16 47.06 26.50
CA GLY A 15 14.50 47.05 27.10
C GLY A 15 14.96 45.68 27.62
N ASP A 16 14.05 44.89 28.21
CA ASP A 16 14.31 43.53 28.74
C ASP A 16 13.60 42.45 27.90
N PHE A 17 13.49 42.65 26.59
CA PHE A 17 12.73 41.74 25.74
C PHE A 17 13.41 40.36 25.63
N THR A 18 12.64 39.32 25.94
CA THR A 18 13.06 37.92 25.84
C THR A 18 12.10 37.15 24.94
N VAL A 19 12.63 36.13 24.25
CA VAL A 19 11.84 35.24 23.40
C VAL A 19 12.19 33.81 23.77
N GLN A 20 11.20 33.03 24.18
CA GLN A 20 11.35 31.60 24.37
C GLN A 20 11.04 30.89 23.04
N ILE A 21 11.94 29.99 22.64
CA ILE A 21 11.83 29.17 21.45
C ILE A 21 11.64 27.73 21.91
N ASP A 22 10.60 27.10 21.39
CA ASP A 22 10.30 25.69 21.60
C ASP A 22 10.47 24.96 20.28
N GLU A 23 11.43 24.05 20.25
CA GLU A 23 11.61 23.09 19.17
C GLU A 23 10.98 21.77 19.54
N LYS A 24 10.32 21.15 18.57
CA LYS A 24 9.60 19.90 18.74
C LYS A 24 10.00 18.92 17.65
N SER A 25 10.15 17.67 18.03
CA SER A 25 10.52 16.59 17.13
C SER A 25 9.33 16.20 16.26
N PRO A 26 9.52 16.09 14.92
CA PRO A 26 8.50 15.60 13.99
C PRO A 26 8.06 14.16 14.23
N VAL A 27 8.82 13.37 15.01
CA VAL A 27 8.46 11.97 15.33
C VAL A 27 7.28 11.90 16.30
N MET A 28 7.14 12.88 17.20
CA MET A 28 6.12 12.86 18.27
C MET A 28 5.12 14.02 18.20
N ASN A 29 5.37 15.01 17.34
CA ASN A 29 4.60 16.25 17.33
C ASN A 29 4.27 16.70 15.91
N ASP A 30 3.00 17.04 15.67
CA ASP A 30 2.52 17.62 14.41
C ASP A 30 2.75 19.15 14.33
N ARG A 31 3.53 19.69 15.27
CA ARG A 31 3.85 21.12 15.34
C ARG A 31 5.35 21.28 15.25
N GLY A 32 5.79 22.04 14.27
CA GLY A 32 7.19 22.40 14.13
C GLY A 32 7.67 23.38 15.22
N SER A 33 8.88 23.88 15.03
CA SER A 33 9.48 24.84 15.96
C SER A 33 8.74 26.19 15.94
N GLN A 34 8.53 26.80 17.10
CA GLN A 34 7.89 28.09 17.21
C GLN A 34 8.33 28.85 18.47
N THR A 35 8.05 30.15 18.52
CA THR A 35 8.20 30.92 19.75
C THR A 35 6.97 30.79 20.63
N VAL A 36 7.14 30.86 21.95
CA VAL A 36 6.02 31.22 22.83
C VAL A 36 5.55 32.64 22.45
N PRO A 37 4.23 32.94 22.45
CA PRO A 37 3.75 34.27 22.10
C PRO A 37 4.44 35.37 22.89
N VAL A 38 5.00 36.35 22.18
CA VAL A 38 5.73 37.49 22.74
C VAL A 38 5.07 38.81 22.38
N THR A 39 5.09 39.78 23.29
CA THR A 39 4.41 41.06 23.11
C THR A 39 5.40 42.19 22.89
N VAL A 40 5.30 42.87 21.75
CA VAL A 40 6.10 44.06 21.42
C VAL A 40 5.30 45.35 21.68
N PRO A 41 5.96 46.45 22.09
CA PRO A 41 5.27 47.72 22.34
C PRO A 41 4.69 48.33 21.06
N VAL A 42 3.60 49.09 21.18
CA VAL A 42 2.98 49.81 20.06
C VAL A 42 3.72 51.13 19.79
N THR A 43 4.96 51.04 19.32
CA THR A 43 5.69 52.21 18.81
C THR A 43 5.17 52.61 17.43
N ALA A 44 5.47 53.83 16.98
CA ALA A 44 5.11 54.27 15.63
C ALA A 44 5.71 53.34 14.55
N ASN A 45 6.93 52.84 14.77
CA ASN A 45 7.60 51.90 13.88
C ASN A 45 6.93 50.51 13.89
N ASN A 46 6.70 49.92 15.07
CA ASN A 46 6.02 48.61 15.18
C ASN A 46 4.60 48.65 14.62
N ALA A 47 3.86 49.73 14.88
CA ALA A 47 2.55 49.95 14.29
C ALA A 47 2.65 50.02 12.75
N GLY A 48 3.65 50.69 12.19
CA GLY A 48 3.88 50.70 10.74
C GLY A 48 4.20 49.32 10.16
N ILE A 49 5.13 48.58 10.78
CA ILE A 49 5.57 47.25 10.34
C ILE A 49 4.40 46.26 10.35
N THR A 50 3.60 46.27 11.41
CA THR A 50 2.47 45.35 11.61
C THR A 50 1.20 45.74 10.84
N GLY A 51 1.22 46.87 10.12
CA GLY A 51 0.05 47.36 9.38
C GLY A 51 -1.05 47.95 10.28
N PHE A 52 -0.65 48.55 11.39
CA PHE A 52 -1.51 49.17 12.41
C PHE A 52 -2.49 48.18 13.05
N ALA A 53 -2.02 46.98 13.38
CA ALA A 53 -2.79 45.85 13.92
C ALA A 53 -3.74 46.19 15.11
N HIS A 54 -3.44 47.24 15.87
CA HIS A 54 -4.21 47.66 17.04
C HIS A 54 -5.44 48.53 16.70
N ARG A 55 -5.66 48.87 15.43
CA ARG A 55 -6.77 49.73 14.99
C ARG A 55 -8.05 48.92 14.77
N LEU A 56 -9.19 49.48 15.19
CA LEU A 56 -10.50 48.84 15.02
C LEU A 56 -11.03 48.96 13.59
N ASP A 57 -10.61 49.99 12.84
CA ASP A 57 -11.05 50.29 11.47
C ASP A 57 -10.26 49.56 10.38
N MET A 58 -9.62 48.42 10.71
CA MET A 58 -8.84 47.65 9.75
C MET A 58 -9.71 46.92 8.72
N GLY A 59 -9.53 47.27 7.44
CA GLY A 59 -10.18 46.59 6.32
C GLY A 59 -9.36 45.45 5.69
N VAL A 60 -8.13 45.21 6.15
CA VAL A 60 -7.22 44.17 5.63
C VAL A 60 -6.55 43.47 6.81
N LYS A 61 -6.25 42.18 6.71
CA LYS A 61 -5.56 41.43 7.76
C LYS A 61 -4.18 42.04 8.06
N PRO A 62 -3.77 42.17 9.35
CA PRO A 62 -2.42 42.58 9.70
C PRO A 62 -1.37 41.68 9.04
N MET A 63 -0.31 42.27 8.48
CA MET A 63 0.80 41.54 7.81
C MET A 63 0.32 40.51 6.75
N ASN A 64 -0.65 40.86 5.90
CA ASN A 64 -1.23 39.94 4.92
C ASN A 64 -0.25 39.43 3.85
N GLU A 65 0.75 40.24 3.45
CA GLU A 65 1.65 39.93 2.33
C GLU A 65 3.12 39.68 2.76
N ASP A 66 3.47 40.02 3.99
CA ASP A 66 4.87 40.15 4.40
C ASP A 66 5.08 39.72 5.85
N GLN A 67 5.09 38.39 6.04
CA GLN A 67 5.19 37.74 7.35
C GLN A 67 6.61 37.26 7.67
N THR A 68 7.52 37.28 6.70
CA THR A 68 8.87 36.74 6.88
C THR A 68 9.69 37.60 7.83
N CYS A 69 10.37 36.95 8.76
CA CYS A 69 11.29 37.60 9.67
C CYS A 69 12.54 36.75 9.92
N THR A 70 13.60 37.41 10.37
CA THR A 70 14.82 36.77 10.84
C THR A 70 15.06 37.20 12.27
N VAL A 71 15.17 36.21 13.16
CA VAL A 71 15.56 36.40 14.56
C VAL A 71 17.08 36.31 14.64
N LEU A 72 17.71 37.36 15.17
CA LEU A 72 19.16 37.53 15.24
C LEU A 72 19.58 37.79 16.67
N ASP A 73 20.50 36.99 17.20
CA ASP A 73 21.19 37.30 18.46
C ASP A 73 22.64 36.80 18.45
N GLY A 74 23.57 37.70 18.14
CA GLY A 74 24.99 37.35 18.03
C GLY A 74 25.24 36.36 16.88
N VAL A 75 25.62 35.13 17.23
CA VAL A 75 25.81 34.02 16.26
C VAL A 75 24.51 33.28 15.95
N TYR A 76 23.47 33.48 16.75
CA TYR A 76 22.15 32.92 16.49
C TYR A 76 21.49 33.69 15.34
N LYS A 77 21.09 32.94 14.31
CA LYS A 77 20.30 33.44 13.18
C LYS A 77 19.34 32.34 12.79
N ARG A 78 18.05 32.66 12.74
CA ARG A 78 17.01 31.76 12.25
C ARG A 78 15.91 32.54 11.56
N THR A 79 15.40 32.00 10.46
CA THR A 79 14.36 32.62 9.64
C THR A 79 13.01 31.96 9.90
N GLY A 80 11.93 32.74 9.95
CA GLY A 80 10.58 32.23 10.22
C GLY A 80 9.47 33.21 9.82
N LYS A 81 8.22 32.87 10.13
CA LYS A 81 7.03 33.69 9.81
C LYS A 81 6.34 34.21 11.07
N ILE A 82 6.05 35.51 11.09
CA ILE A 82 5.34 36.22 12.15
C ILE A 82 3.83 36.06 11.95
N ASN A 83 3.17 35.57 13.00
CA ASN A 83 1.72 35.56 13.16
C ASN A 83 1.32 36.49 14.32
N ILE A 84 0.43 37.43 14.07
CA ILE A 84 -0.12 38.33 15.11
C ILE A 84 -1.30 37.62 15.78
N VAL A 85 -1.20 37.42 17.09
CA VAL A 85 -2.21 36.73 17.91
C VAL A 85 -3.23 37.73 18.45
N SER A 86 -2.76 38.88 18.93
CA SER A 86 -3.61 39.95 19.47
C SER A 86 -2.89 41.29 19.41
N ALA A 87 -3.63 42.39 19.36
CA ALA A 87 -3.05 43.73 19.41
C ALA A 87 -3.96 44.70 20.16
N GLY A 88 -3.36 45.49 21.06
CA GLY A 88 -4.02 46.52 21.83
C GLY A 88 -3.11 47.73 22.04
N ARG A 89 -3.68 48.94 22.12
CA ARG A 89 -2.88 50.17 22.29
C ARG A 89 -2.12 50.21 23.61
N THR A 90 -2.70 49.63 24.65
CA THR A 90 -2.15 49.57 26.02
C THR A 90 -1.42 48.25 26.27
N GLU A 91 -1.98 47.16 25.74
CA GLU A 91 -1.50 45.80 25.97
C GLU A 91 -0.27 45.46 25.10
N GLY A 92 -0.09 46.12 23.95
CA GLY A 92 0.96 45.81 22.99
C GLY A 92 0.47 44.92 21.84
N ILE A 93 1.40 44.53 20.97
CA ILE A 93 1.14 43.61 19.85
C ILE A 93 1.77 42.26 20.19
N THR A 94 0.95 41.26 20.43
CA THR A 94 1.37 39.89 20.70
C THR A 94 1.53 39.14 19.39
N LEU A 95 2.71 38.56 19.21
CA LEU A 95 3.11 37.81 18.01
C LEU A 95 3.76 36.48 18.36
N ASN A 96 3.63 35.51 17.47
CA ASN A 96 4.34 34.23 17.49
C ASN A 96 5.11 34.10 16.17
N ILE A 97 6.34 33.61 16.23
CA ILE A 97 7.19 33.28 15.09
C ILE A 97 7.26 31.76 14.93
N GLY A 98 6.73 31.24 13.83
CA GLY A 98 6.94 29.85 13.43
C GLY A 98 8.24 29.70 12.64
N PHE A 99 9.03 28.66 12.93
CA PHE A 99 10.28 28.34 12.24
C PHE A 99 10.19 27.01 11.49
N ASP A 100 11.00 26.86 10.44
CA ASP A 100 11.30 25.59 9.78
C ASP A 100 10.06 24.75 9.45
N ASN A 101 9.89 23.58 10.09
CA ASN A 101 8.77 22.66 9.84
C ASN A 101 7.40 23.34 10.02
N SER A 102 7.25 24.29 10.96
CA SER A 102 5.99 25.03 11.15
C SER A 102 5.56 25.81 9.92
N GLU A 103 6.54 26.35 9.17
CA GLU A 103 6.29 27.03 7.92
C GLU A 103 5.89 26.05 6.82
N ALA A 104 6.58 24.90 6.76
CA ALA A 104 6.28 23.83 5.81
C ALA A 104 4.86 23.29 6.02
N TYR A 105 4.49 22.88 7.24
CA TYR A 105 3.14 22.40 7.57
C TYR A 105 2.05 23.40 7.15
N SER A 106 2.26 24.68 7.47
CA SER A 106 1.30 25.74 7.12
C SER A 106 1.15 25.94 5.62
N ALA A 107 2.23 25.72 4.85
CA ALA A 107 2.23 25.87 3.41
C ALA A 107 1.65 24.65 2.66
N TRP A 108 1.75 23.46 3.26
CA TRP A 108 1.34 22.20 2.63
C TRP A 108 -0.14 21.90 2.78
N LYS A 109 -0.74 22.28 3.92
CA LYS A 109 -2.11 21.95 4.30
C LYS A 109 -3.18 22.18 3.22
N ALA A 110 -3.08 23.26 2.44
CA ALA A 110 -4.10 23.63 1.46
C ALA A 110 -3.66 23.41 0.00
N LYS A 111 -2.41 22.99 -0.25
CA LYS A 111 -1.88 22.91 -1.61
C LYS A 111 -2.12 21.52 -2.19
N LYS A 112 -2.82 21.46 -3.33
CA LYS A 112 -3.02 20.22 -4.08
C LYS A 112 -1.74 19.79 -4.77
N LEU A 113 -1.47 18.49 -4.79
CA LEU A 113 -0.26 17.93 -5.38
C LEU A 113 -0.16 18.22 -6.89
N ASN A 114 -1.30 18.16 -7.61
CA ASN A 114 -1.38 18.46 -9.04
C ASN A 114 -1.21 19.94 -9.42
N SER A 115 -1.13 20.86 -8.44
CA SER A 115 -1.03 22.31 -8.66
C SER A 115 0.36 22.89 -8.40
N ILE A 116 1.35 22.04 -8.09
CA ILE A 116 2.75 22.46 -7.92
C ILE A 116 3.43 22.61 -9.29
N THR A 117 4.61 23.24 -9.31
CA THR A 117 5.40 23.38 -10.55
C THR A 117 5.97 22.01 -10.93
N LEU A 118 5.43 21.42 -11.98
CA LEU A 118 5.78 20.08 -12.45
C LEU A 118 6.33 20.12 -13.89
N PRO A 119 7.25 19.20 -14.24
CA PRO A 119 7.80 19.14 -15.58
C PRO A 119 6.79 18.57 -16.58
N SER A 120 7.09 18.76 -17.87
CA SER A 120 6.38 18.12 -18.97
C SER A 120 7.35 17.56 -19.99
N ILE A 121 6.97 16.46 -20.63
CA ILE A 121 7.74 15.80 -21.68
C ILE A 121 6.98 15.96 -23.00
N SER A 122 7.60 16.60 -23.98
CA SER A 122 7.01 16.72 -25.32
C SER A 122 7.69 15.78 -26.30
N GLY A 123 6.89 14.97 -27.01
CA GLY A 123 7.37 14.16 -28.13
C GLY A 123 7.31 14.88 -29.49
N GLY A 124 6.87 16.15 -29.50
CA GLY A 124 6.58 16.93 -30.72
C GLY A 124 5.30 16.46 -31.44
N THR A 125 5.13 15.15 -31.62
CA THR A 125 3.92 14.50 -32.12
C THR A 125 3.47 13.41 -31.15
N VAL A 126 2.19 13.00 -31.22
CA VAL A 126 1.65 11.90 -30.41
C VAL A 126 2.46 10.62 -30.64
N SER A 127 2.74 10.28 -31.90
CA SER A 127 3.51 9.08 -32.25
C SER A 127 4.97 9.14 -31.77
N GLY A 128 5.59 10.33 -31.76
CA GLY A 128 6.92 10.53 -31.20
C GLY A 128 6.96 10.34 -29.68
N LEU A 129 5.93 10.84 -28.97
CA LEU A 129 5.77 10.60 -27.53
C LEU A 129 5.55 9.12 -27.24
N MET A 130 4.68 8.44 -27.99
CA MET A 130 4.39 7.02 -27.83
C MET A 130 5.61 6.14 -28.09
N SER A 131 6.42 6.47 -29.10
CA SER A 131 7.67 5.77 -29.37
C SER A 131 8.63 5.85 -28.17
N SER A 132 8.70 7.02 -27.52
CA SER A 132 9.53 7.24 -26.33
C SER A 132 8.98 6.47 -25.12
N ILE A 133 7.67 6.51 -24.89
CA ILE A 133 7.02 5.79 -23.79
C ILE A 133 7.15 4.26 -23.96
N ASN A 134 6.98 3.76 -25.19
CA ASN A 134 7.16 2.33 -25.46
C ASN A 134 8.62 1.88 -25.28
N TRP A 135 9.59 2.76 -25.56
CA TRP A 135 10.98 2.51 -25.20
C TRP A 135 11.15 2.41 -23.68
N PHE A 136 10.62 3.37 -22.91
CA PHE A 136 10.69 3.36 -21.45
C PHE A 136 9.91 2.22 -20.78
N PHE A 137 8.94 1.62 -21.46
CA PHE A 137 8.27 0.40 -20.97
C PHE A 137 9.18 -0.83 -21.02
N THR A 138 10.02 -0.90 -22.06
CA THR A 138 10.98 -2.01 -22.26
C THR A 138 12.24 -1.79 -21.42
N ASP A 139 12.66 -0.54 -21.32
CA ASP A 139 13.79 -0.07 -20.52
C ASP A 139 13.30 0.53 -19.20
N SER A 140 14.07 1.45 -18.62
CA SER A 140 13.73 2.20 -17.41
C SER A 140 13.74 3.70 -17.70
N HIS A 141 13.02 4.46 -16.87
CA HIS A 141 13.09 5.92 -16.82
C HIS A 141 13.39 6.34 -15.37
N GLU A 142 14.06 7.47 -15.18
CA GLU A 142 14.43 7.96 -13.83
C GLU A 142 13.24 8.47 -13.02
N ASP A 143 12.20 8.94 -13.71
CA ASP A 143 11.06 9.63 -13.09
C ASP A 143 9.82 8.75 -12.87
N PHE A 144 9.64 7.71 -13.68
CA PHE A 144 8.42 6.91 -13.69
C PHE A 144 8.63 5.46 -14.14
N ALA A 145 7.66 4.63 -13.80
CA ALA A 145 7.51 3.28 -14.34
C ALA A 145 6.26 3.17 -15.21
N ILE A 146 6.22 2.16 -16.07
CA ILE A 146 5.06 1.87 -16.92
C ILE A 146 4.72 0.39 -16.79
N PHE A 147 3.49 0.11 -16.36
CA PHE A 147 2.93 -1.23 -16.27
C PHE A 147 1.41 -1.17 -16.36
N GLN A 148 0.75 -2.30 -16.57
CA GLN A 148 -0.70 -2.38 -16.69
C GLN A 148 -1.41 -2.28 -15.34
N ILE A 149 -2.48 -1.51 -15.27
CA ILE A 149 -3.48 -1.55 -14.18
C ILE A 149 -4.89 -1.68 -14.76
N VAL A 150 -5.82 -2.20 -13.95
CA VAL A 150 -7.25 -2.29 -14.28
C VAL A 150 -7.99 -1.17 -13.55
N VAL A 151 -8.67 -0.31 -14.30
CA VAL A 151 -9.41 0.84 -13.74
C VAL A 151 -10.92 0.66 -13.73
N LYS A 152 -11.41 -0.35 -14.47
CA LYS A 152 -12.82 -0.76 -14.46
C LYS A 152 -12.91 -2.21 -14.94
N ASN A 153 -13.80 -3.01 -14.37
CA ASN A 153 -13.97 -4.41 -14.76
C ASN A 153 -15.44 -4.84 -14.69
N ASP A 154 -16.27 -4.18 -15.49
CA ASP A 154 -17.71 -4.47 -15.53
C ASP A 154 -18.00 -5.74 -16.33
N SER A 155 -19.13 -6.37 -16.02
CA SER A 155 -19.61 -7.54 -16.76
C SER A 155 -21.09 -7.40 -17.09
N LYS A 156 -21.48 -7.75 -18.33
CA LYS A 156 -22.88 -7.83 -18.75
C LYS A 156 -23.11 -9.13 -19.51
N ASP A 157 -24.19 -9.85 -19.17
CA ASP A 157 -24.58 -11.13 -19.79
C ASP A 157 -23.43 -12.16 -19.85
N GLY A 158 -22.56 -12.19 -18.83
CA GLY A 158 -21.40 -13.08 -18.75
C GLY A 158 -20.19 -12.64 -19.59
N THR A 159 -20.24 -11.49 -20.26
CA THR A 159 -19.11 -10.89 -20.99
C THR A 159 -18.49 -9.77 -20.16
N TYR A 160 -17.17 -9.80 -19.99
CA TYR A 160 -16.41 -8.79 -19.25
C TYR A 160 -15.90 -7.68 -20.19
N TYR A 161 -15.98 -6.43 -19.73
CA TYR A 161 -15.51 -5.24 -20.46
C TYR A 161 -14.51 -4.46 -19.60
N PRO A 162 -13.29 -5.00 -19.39
CA PRO A 162 -12.27 -4.35 -18.59
C PRO A 162 -11.70 -3.11 -19.28
N GLN A 163 -11.37 -2.10 -18.49
CA GLN A 163 -10.66 -0.90 -18.90
C GLN A 163 -9.28 -0.88 -18.23
N TYR A 164 -8.27 -0.50 -19.00
CA TYR A 164 -6.87 -0.60 -18.63
C TYR A 164 -6.12 0.69 -18.85
N ILE A 165 -5.29 1.08 -17.88
CA ILE A 165 -4.18 1.99 -18.16
C ILE A 165 -2.96 1.15 -18.47
N ASN A 166 -2.24 1.54 -19.53
CA ASN A 166 -1.09 0.85 -20.12
C ASN A 166 -1.42 -0.61 -20.47
N ARG A 167 -2.49 -0.84 -21.25
CA ARG A 167 -2.86 -2.18 -21.71
C ARG A 167 -1.67 -2.86 -22.40
N ILE A 168 -1.30 -4.04 -21.91
CA ILE A 168 -0.22 -4.86 -22.48
C ILE A 168 -0.83 -5.92 -23.41
N THR A 169 -0.22 -6.07 -24.58
CA THR A 169 -0.58 -7.06 -25.61
C THR A 169 0.66 -7.75 -26.15
N LEU A 170 0.52 -8.92 -26.75
CA LEU A 170 1.61 -9.58 -27.48
C LEU A 170 1.68 -9.04 -28.91
N ASP A 171 2.88 -8.67 -29.34
CA ASP A 171 3.15 -8.22 -30.71
C ASP A 171 3.24 -9.42 -31.69
N SER A 172 3.55 -9.13 -32.97
CA SER A 172 3.69 -10.17 -34.00
C SER A 172 4.86 -11.13 -33.76
N ASN A 173 5.82 -10.77 -32.91
CA ASN A 173 6.97 -11.59 -32.53
C ASN A 173 6.72 -12.38 -31.24
N GLY A 174 5.56 -12.18 -30.59
CA GLY A 174 5.24 -12.78 -29.30
C GLY A 174 5.91 -12.05 -28.12
N GLU A 175 6.36 -10.82 -28.31
CA GLU A 175 6.89 -9.98 -27.24
C GLU A 175 5.80 -9.08 -26.65
N TYR A 176 5.88 -8.79 -25.35
CA TYR A 176 4.95 -7.89 -24.69
C TYR A 176 5.21 -6.44 -25.12
N ALA A 177 4.15 -5.77 -25.59
CA ALA A 177 4.17 -4.38 -26.03
C ALA A 177 2.94 -3.61 -25.52
N LEU A 178 3.07 -2.29 -25.41
CA LEU A 178 1.97 -1.41 -25.03
C LEU A 178 0.99 -1.21 -26.18
N CYS A 179 -0.29 -1.23 -25.86
CA CYS A 179 -1.36 -0.92 -26.80
C CYS A 179 -1.63 0.59 -26.82
N TYR A 180 -0.94 1.32 -27.70
CA TYR A 180 -1.09 2.78 -27.85
C TYR A 180 -1.66 3.23 -29.20
N GLN A 181 -1.81 2.32 -30.17
CA GLN A 181 -2.33 2.65 -31.50
C GLN A 181 -3.82 3.01 -31.44
N ALA A 182 -4.26 3.84 -32.39
CA ALA A 182 -5.68 4.16 -32.57
C ALA A 182 -6.47 2.88 -32.88
N ARG A 183 -7.59 2.69 -32.18
CA ARG A 183 -8.34 1.43 -32.20
C ARG A 183 -9.82 1.64 -31.86
N THR A 184 -10.66 0.67 -32.20
CA THR A 184 -12.05 0.63 -31.74
C THR A 184 -12.16 -0.41 -30.62
N GLU A 185 -12.72 -0.02 -29.48
CA GLU A 185 -13.01 -0.92 -28.37
C GLU A 185 -14.49 -0.79 -27.97
N THR A 186 -15.11 -1.91 -27.60
CA THR A 186 -16.46 -1.90 -27.03
C THR A 186 -16.35 -1.60 -25.55
N LEU A 187 -16.89 -0.47 -25.11
CA LEU A 187 -16.93 -0.05 -23.72
C LEU A 187 -18.38 -0.10 -23.21
N LEU A 188 -18.58 -0.45 -21.94
CA LEU A 188 -19.87 -0.27 -21.28
C LEU A 188 -20.02 1.20 -20.90
N ILE A 189 -20.85 1.92 -21.65
CA ILE A 189 -21.28 3.28 -21.35
C ILE A 189 -22.74 3.19 -20.92
N ASN A 190 -23.07 3.60 -19.69
CA ASN A 190 -24.42 3.48 -19.12
C ASN A 190 -25.01 2.07 -19.29
N ASP A 191 -24.24 1.05 -18.89
CA ASP A 191 -24.57 -0.38 -19.04
C ASP A 191 -24.87 -0.85 -20.47
N THR A 192 -24.50 -0.08 -21.49
CA THR A 192 -24.72 -0.42 -22.89
C THR A 192 -23.39 -0.65 -23.61
N PRO A 193 -23.14 -1.86 -24.17
CA PRO A 193 -21.96 -2.11 -24.98
C PRO A 193 -21.94 -1.20 -26.19
N THR A 194 -21.02 -0.24 -26.21
CA THR A 194 -20.92 0.80 -27.24
C THR A 194 -19.54 0.74 -27.88
N GLU A 195 -19.49 0.58 -29.20
CA GLU A 195 -18.23 0.68 -29.95
C GLU A 195 -17.72 2.12 -29.91
N THR A 196 -16.55 2.31 -29.34
CA THR A 196 -15.93 3.62 -29.14
C THR A 196 -14.60 3.67 -29.88
N SER A 197 -14.40 4.71 -30.69
CA SER A 197 -13.13 4.97 -31.38
C SER A 197 -12.17 5.70 -30.45
N LEU A 198 -11.04 5.06 -30.14
CA LEU A 198 -10.00 5.56 -29.25
C LEU A 198 -8.83 6.10 -30.07
N PRO A 199 -8.35 7.34 -29.79
CA PRO A 199 -7.23 7.93 -30.52
C PRO A 199 -5.88 7.28 -30.14
N GLU A 200 -4.85 7.57 -30.93
CA GLU A 200 -3.48 7.18 -30.59
C GLU A 200 -3.07 7.79 -29.24
N GLY A 201 -2.40 7.00 -28.39
CA GLY A 201 -1.98 7.36 -27.05
C GLY A 201 -3.07 7.28 -25.97
N TYR A 202 -4.30 6.90 -26.33
CA TYR A 202 -5.37 6.70 -25.35
C TYR A 202 -5.18 5.42 -24.53
N GLY A 203 -5.34 5.55 -23.22
CA GLY A 203 -5.14 4.50 -22.22
C GLY A 203 -3.66 4.31 -21.85
N VAL A 204 -2.80 5.31 -22.10
CA VAL A 204 -1.36 5.25 -21.76
C VAL A 204 -1.02 6.36 -20.78
N ALA A 205 -0.55 6.00 -19.58
CA ALA A 205 -0.15 6.92 -18.54
C ALA A 205 0.97 6.33 -17.66
N PRO A 206 2.15 6.96 -17.58
CA PRO A 206 3.20 6.52 -16.67
C PRO A 206 2.86 6.74 -15.18
N PHE A 207 3.51 5.99 -14.30
CA PHE A 207 3.36 6.10 -12.84
C PHE A 207 4.63 6.69 -12.21
N LEU A 208 4.50 7.84 -11.55
CA LEU A 208 5.63 8.55 -10.96
C LEU A 208 6.18 7.82 -9.73
N TYR A 209 7.51 7.76 -9.60
CA TYR A 209 8.13 7.24 -8.38
C TYR A 209 7.94 8.21 -7.22
N VAL A 210 7.68 7.65 -6.02
CA VAL A 210 7.46 8.43 -4.80
C VAL A 210 8.65 9.33 -4.48
N HIS A 211 9.89 8.84 -4.68
CA HIS A 211 11.08 9.65 -4.41
C HIS A 211 11.17 10.90 -5.28
N ARG A 212 10.60 10.88 -6.49
CA ARG A 212 10.58 12.03 -7.42
C ARG A 212 9.47 13.00 -7.07
N VAL A 213 8.31 12.48 -6.66
CA VAL A 213 7.24 13.32 -6.13
C VAL A 213 7.70 14.08 -4.90
N LEU A 214 8.47 13.45 -4.01
CA LEU A 214 9.12 14.13 -2.89
C LEU A 214 10.09 15.22 -3.38
N ASP A 215 10.96 14.94 -4.35
CA ASP A 215 11.85 15.97 -4.92
C ASP A 215 11.05 17.19 -5.45
N PHE A 216 9.92 16.96 -6.14
CA PHE A 216 9.04 18.04 -6.63
C PHE A 216 8.38 18.82 -5.50
N ILE A 217 7.82 18.15 -4.49
CA ILE A 217 7.19 18.80 -3.33
C ILE A 217 8.19 19.72 -2.64
N PHE A 218 9.38 19.23 -2.28
CA PHE A 218 10.34 20.04 -1.52
C PHE A 218 10.96 21.15 -2.37
N SER A 219 11.21 20.91 -3.67
CA SER A 219 11.76 21.93 -4.58
C SER A 219 10.80 23.09 -4.85
N GLU A 220 9.49 22.85 -4.89
CA GLU A 220 8.45 23.89 -5.02
C GLU A 220 8.54 24.93 -3.89
N PHE A 221 8.97 24.52 -2.69
CA PHE A 221 9.18 25.41 -1.53
C PHE A 221 10.63 25.87 -1.40
N GLY A 222 11.48 25.57 -2.39
CA GLY A 222 12.87 26.01 -2.44
C GLY A 222 13.83 25.20 -1.57
N TYR A 223 13.45 23.98 -1.17
CA TYR A 223 14.29 23.07 -0.39
C TYR A 223 14.95 22.02 -1.29
N THR A 224 16.19 21.67 -0.97
CA THR A 224 16.90 20.54 -1.59
C THR A 224 16.96 19.38 -0.61
N ILE A 225 16.51 18.21 -1.04
CA ILE A 225 16.55 16.99 -0.22
C ILE A 225 18.01 16.49 -0.13
N THR A 226 18.46 16.23 1.09
CA THR A 226 19.81 15.71 1.39
C THR A 226 19.82 14.21 1.63
N GLU A 227 18.78 13.70 2.29
CA GLU A 227 18.59 12.29 2.62
C GLU A 227 17.18 11.88 2.22
N ASN A 228 17.05 10.79 1.46
CA ASN A 228 15.78 10.27 0.99
C ASN A 228 15.78 8.72 1.02
N PRO A 229 15.07 8.07 1.96
CA PRO A 229 15.02 6.62 2.06
C PRO A 229 14.38 6.00 0.81
N PHE A 230 13.37 6.64 0.22
CA PHE A 230 12.72 6.16 -1.01
C PHE A 230 13.61 6.27 -2.25
N LYS A 231 14.76 6.94 -2.18
CA LYS A 231 15.74 6.97 -3.28
C LYS A 231 16.93 6.04 -3.04
N THR A 232 17.27 5.79 -1.78
CA THR A 232 18.48 5.09 -1.36
C THR A 232 18.24 3.63 -1.04
N ASP A 233 17.08 3.31 -0.44
CA ASP A 233 16.63 1.94 -0.22
C ASP A 233 16.15 1.34 -1.55
N LYS A 234 16.72 0.17 -1.89
CA LYS A 234 16.47 -0.50 -3.17
C LYS A 234 15.03 -0.95 -3.32
N GLU A 235 14.43 -1.46 -2.25
CA GLU A 235 13.05 -1.95 -2.29
C GLU A 235 12.06 -0.78 -2.34
N LEU A 236 12.33 0.30 -1.62
CA LEU A 236 11.47 1.49 -1.63
C LEU A 236 11.61 2.35 -2.89
N SER A 237 12.73 2.26 -3.59
CA SER A 237 12.96 3.00 -4.84
C SER A 237 12.00 2.65 -5.98
N SER A 238 11.41 1.45 -5.95
CA SER A 238 10.40 1.04 -6.92
C SER A 238 8.98 1.47 -6.56
N LEU A 239 8.76 2.14 -5.44
CA LEU A 239 7.43 2.57 -5.01
C LEU A 239 6.92 3.70 -5.93
N VAL A 240 5.74 3.50 -6.52
CA VAL A 240 5.08 4.44 -7.42
C VAL A 240 3.69 4.83 -6.94
N ILE A 241 3.20 5.94 -7.47
CA ILE A 241 1.82 6.41 -7.28
C ILE A 241 0.99 6.06 -8.51
N LEU A 242 -0.18 5.47 -8.30
CA LEU A 242 -1.10 5.10 -9.38
C LEU A 242 -1.94 6.31 -9.83
N ASN A 243 -2.37 6.27 -11.09
CA ASN A 243 -3.31 7.22 -11.67
C ASN A 243 -4.21 6.53 -12.71
N ASN A 244 -5.35 7.13 -13.02
CA ASN A 244 -6.33 6.65 -14.01
C ASN A 244 -6.55 7.64 -15.17
N ALA A 245 -5.57 8.49 -15.47
CA ALA A 245 -5.67 9.49 -16.53
C ALA A 245 -5.56 8.83 -17.92
N ALA A 246 -6.70 8.63 -18.58
CA ALA A 246 -6.77 7.87 -19.82
C ALA A 246 -6.17 8.60 -21.03
N ASP A 247 -6.14 9.93 -21.01
CA ASP A 247 -5.86 10.74 -22.19
C ASP A 247 -4.69 11.71 -22.03
N CYS A 248 -3.87 11.54 -20.99
CA CYS A 248 -2.73 12.42 -20.70
C CYS A 248 -1.70 12.49 -21.85
N CYS A 249 -1.61 11.46 -22.69
CA CYS A 249 -0.66 11.40 -23.79
C CYS A 249 -1.22 11.83 -25.17
N VAL A 250 -2.54 12.02 -25.30
CA VAL A 250 -3.23 12.22 -26.59
C VAL A 250 -2.84 13.56 -27.24
N THR A 251 -2.38 14.53 -26.45
CA THR A 251 -1.93 15.85 -26.93
C THR A 251 -0.50 15.84 -27.49
N GLY A 252 0.25 14.75 -27.30
CA GLY A 252 1.69 14.66 -27.63
C GLY A 252 2.60 15.35 -26.61
N ILE A 253 2.03 15.87 -25.51
CA ILE A 253 2.75 16.42 -24.37
C ILE A 253 2.26 15.73 -23.10
N LEU A 254 3.16 15.07 -22.39
CA LEU A 254 2.90 14.45 -21.10
C LEU A 254 3.19 15.46 -19.99
N ASN A 255 2.15 15.98 -19.34
CA ASN A 255 2.29 16.84 -18.16
C ASN A 255 2.27 15.98 -16.89
N TYR A 256 3.26 16.14 -16.01
CA TYR A 256 3.30 15.36 -14.77
C TYR A 256 2.14 15.71 -13.83
N ALA A 257 1.57 16.92 -13.94
CA ALA A 257 0.37 17.32 -13.21
C ALA A 257 -0.85 16.40 -13.48
N ASP A 258 -0.91 15.78 -14.66
CA ASP A 258 -1.99 14.86 -15.01
C ASP A 258 -1.79 13.45 -14.43
N LEU A 259 -0.57 13.12 -14.00
CA LEU A 259 -0.22 11.83 -13.39
C LEU A 259 -0.36 11.85 -11.86
N MET A 260 -0.58 13.03 -11.27
CA MET A 260 -0.70 13.20 -9.82
C MET A 260 -2.11 12.86 -9.33
N PRO A 261 -2.24 12.24 -8.14
CA PRO A 261 -3.53 12.05 -7.48
C PRO A 261 -4.14 13.37 -7.03
N ASP A 262 -5.46 13.36 -6.84
CA ASP A 262 -6.27 14.51 -6.43
C ASP A 262 -6.27 14.70 -4.90
N CYS A 263 -5.08 14.66 -4.28
CA CYS A 263 -4.91 14.86 -2.84
C CYS A 263 -4.11 16.13 -2.51
N THR A 264 -4.11 16.53 -1.24
CA THR A 264 -3.20 17.57 -0.75
C THR A 264 -1.81 17.00 -0.48
N ILE A 265 -0.82 17.87 -0.34
CA ILE A 265 0.53 17.47 0.09
C ILE A 265 0.50 16.88 1.52
N GLU A 266 -0.40 17.37 2.39
CA GLU A 266 -0.58 16.83 3.75
C GLU A 266 -1.06 15.38 3.72
N ASP A 267 -2.10 15.07 2.93
CA ASP A 267 -2.64 13.71 2.79
C ASP A 267 -1.57 12.75 2.23
N PHE A 268 -0.79 13.21 1.24
CA PHE A 268 0.29 12.42 0.65
C PHE A 268 1.40 12.07 1.64
N LEU A 269 1.87 13.06 2.41
CA LEU A 269 2.92 12.86 3.42
C LEU A 269 2.40 12.07 4.61
N ASN A 270 1.13 12.24 4.98
CA ASN A 270 0.46 11.42 5.98
C ASN A 270 0.47 9.95 5.57
N ALA A 271 0.11 9.63 4.32
CA ALA A 271 0.11 8.25 3.84
C ALA A 271 1.50 7.60 3.93
N LEU A 272 2.57 8.35 3.61
CA LEU A 272 3.95 7.87 3.77
C LEU A 272 4.36 7.74 5.24
N TYR A 273 3.88 8.62 6.12
CA TYR A 273 4.08 8.51 7.56
C TYR A 273 3.42 7.24 8.09
N VAL A 274 2.12 7.00 7.83
CA VAL A 274 1.39 5.85 8.36
C VAL A 274 1.91 4.53 7.79
N ARG A 275 2.22 4.47 6.49
CA ARG A 275 2.69 3.23 5.86
C ARG A 275 4.14 2.88 6.22
N PHE A 276 5.04 3.85 6.22
CA PHE A 276 6.49 3.59 6.30
C PHE A 276 7.17 4.23 7.51
N GLY A 277 6.47 5.08 8.28
CA GLY A 277 7.07 5.86 9.36
C GLY A 277 7.97 6.99 8.84
N LEU A 278 7.65 7.58 7.67
CA LEU A 278 8.42 8.68 7.10
C LEU A 278 8.24 9.98 7.91
N VAL A 279 9.35 10.50 8.43
CA VAL A 279 9.42 11.84 9.04
C VAL A 279 10.43 12.70 8.29
N TYR A 280 10.28 14.01 8.42
CA TYR A 280 11.16 14.97 7.76
C TYR A 280 11.53 16.11 8.68
N ASN A 281 12.72 16.66 8.47
CA ASN A 281 13.18 17.89 9.11
C ASN A 281 13.67 18.85 8.03
N VAL A 282 13.17 20.08 8.07
CA VAL A 282 13.47 21.14 7.11
C VAL A 282 14.28 22.22 7.81
N SER A 283 15.27 22.78 7.12
CA SER A 283 15.99 23.96 7.60
C SER A 283 15.82 25.11 6.62
N SER A 284 15.14 26.16 7.07
CA SER A 284 14.95 27.40 6.30
C SER A 284 16.26 28.15 6.07
N ASP A 285 17.28 27.94 6.91
CA ASP A 285 18.56 28.63 6.82
C ASP A 285 19.49 28.03 5.75
N THR A 286 19.59 26.70 5.69
CA THR A 286 20.38 26.00 4.65
C THR A 286 19.57 25.71 3.39
N LYS A 287 18.24 25.86 3.44
CA LYS A 287 17.30 25.46 2.39
C LYS A 287 17.43 23.96 2.05
N THR A 288 17.60 23.15 3.08
CA THR A 288 17.71 21.69 2.93
C THR A 288 16.58 20.99 3.67
N ALA A 289 16.20 19.81 3.17
CA ALA A 289 15.31 18.89 3.84
C ALA A 289 15.99 17.53 4.03
N THR A 290 15.71 16.89 5.16
CA THR A 290 16.21 15.56 5.51
C THR A 290 15.00 14.68 5.78
N LEU A 291 14.87 13.58 5.04
CA LEU A 291 13.80 12.61 5.23
C LEU A 291 14.39 11.33 5.81
N ARG A 292 13.74 10.76 6.82
CA ARG A 292 14.18 9.53 7.50
C ARG A 292 12.98 8.70 7.91
N LEU A 293 13.17 7.40 8.08
CA LEU A 293 12.16 6.50 8.62
C LEU A 293 12.36 6.37 10.13
N ILE A 294 11.27 6.25 10.90
CA ILE A 294 11.34 6.08 12.36
C ILE A 294 12.20 4.87 12.74
N ARG A 295 12.08 3.76 12.00
CA ARG A 295 12.90 2.55 12.23
C ARG A 295 14.40 2.85 12.17
N ASP A 296 14.81 3.68 11.21
CA ASP A 296 16.22 4.00 10.96
C ASP A 296 16.71 4.98 12.04
N ILE A 297 15.88 5.95 12.43
CA ILE A 297 16.16 6.89 13.53
C ILE A 297 16.40 6.15 14.85
N MET A 298 15.58 5.14 15.16
CA MET A 298 15.71 4.37 16.39
C MET A 298 16.97 3.51 16.45
N GLU A 299 17.56 3.20 15.30
CA GLU A 299 18.78 2.40 15.16
C GLU A 299 20.04 3.25 15.01
N ASP A 300 19.89 4.56 14.82
CA ASP A 300 20.99 5.48 14.61
C ASP A 300 21.84 5.66 15.87
N GLU A 301 23.12 5.99 15.69
CA GLU A 301 24.02 6.25 16.79
C GLU A 301 23.75 7.63 17.40
N PRO A 302 23.90 7.80 18.73
CA PRO A 302 23.66 9.08 19.36
C PRO A 302 24.68 10.13 18.90
N ALA A 303 24.21 11.25 18.36
CA ALA A 303 25.09 12.30 17.85
C ALA A 303 25.87 13.01 18.96
N VAL A 304 25.28 13.12 20.15
CA VAL A 304 25.80 13.90 21.28
C VAL A 304 25.52 13.17 22.60
N ASP A 305 26.51 13.15 23.49
CA ASP A 305 26.33 12.78 24.90
C ASP A 305 26.08 14.03 25.76
N LEU A 306 24.85 14.17 26.24
CA LEU A 306 24.39 15.30 27.05
C LEU A 306 24.75 15.15 28.54
N SER A 307 25.29 14.01 28.97
CA SER A 307 25.55 13.70 30.39
C SER A 307 26.43 14.73 31.09
N ARG A 308 27.39 15.31 30.36
CA ARG A 308 28.33 16.31 30.90
C ARG A 308 27.76 17.73 30.92
N ASN A 309 26.65 17.96 30.22
CA ASN A 309 26.01 19.26 30.10
C ASN A 309 24.86 19.46 31.09
N LEU A 310 24.52 18.44 31.88
CA LEU A 310 23.45 18.49 32.87
C LEU A 310 23.68 19.56 33.94
N THR A 311 22.64 20.36 34.20
CA THR A 311 22.58 21.30 35.32
C THR A 311 21.59 20.88 36.40
N ALA A 312 20.74 19.90 36.10
CA ALA A 312 19.80 19.28 37.03
C ALA A 312 19.76 17.76 36.82
N GLU A 313 19.38 17.02 37.85
CA GLU A 313 19.10 15.60 37.74
C GLU A 313 17.88 15.36 36.82
N PRO A 314 17.92 14.36 35.91
CA PRO A 314 16.78 14.05 35.06
C PRO A 314 15.55 13.59 35.85
N LEU A 315 14.38 14.11 35.49
CA LEU A 315 13.07 13.67 35.99
C LEU A 315 12.44 12.72 34.98
N ILE A 316 12.04 11.53 35.42
CA ILE A 316 11.39 10.52 34.56
C ILE A 316 9.90 10.52 34.88
N ASN A 317 9.08 10.83 33.88
CA ASN A 317 7.62 10.71 33.94
C ASN A 317 7.22 9.43 33.21
N TYR A 318 6.61 8.51 33.96
CA TYR A 318 6.13 7.24 33.40
C TYR A 318 4.84 7.46 32.64
N GLU A 319 4.81 7.02 31.39
CA GLU A 319 3.67 7.12 30.49
C GLU A 319 2.85 5.84 30.52
N THR A 320 1.58 5.92 30.10
CA THR A 320 0.76 4.74 29.84
C THR A 320 1.33 3.98 28.65
N ALA A 321 1.31 2.65 28.76
CA ALA A 321 1.71 1.79 27.65
C ALA A 321 0.76 2.03 26.48
N ARG A 322 1.34 2.25 25.30
CA ARG A 322 0.61 2.42 24.04
C ARG A 322 0.98 1.33 23.05
N GLN A 323 0.08 1.07 22.12
CA GLN A 323 0.30 0.20 20.96
C GLN A 323 -0.12 0.89 19.69
N ILE A 324 0.53 0.54 18.59
CA ILE A 324 0.21 1.11 17.29
C ILE A 324 -1.04 0.44 16.73
N LYS A 325 -1.94 1.25 16.20
CA LYS A 325 -3.08 0.80 15.40
C LYS A 325 -3.02 1.44 14.01
N LEU A 326 -2.91 0.63 12.96
CA LEU A 326 -2.77 1.09 11.58
C LEU A 326 -4.03 0.75 10.78
N SER A 327 -4.52 1.71 10.01
CA SER A 327 -5.60 1.51 9.04
C SER A 327 -5.36 2.29 7.74
N ALA A 328 -6.06 1.89 6.69
CA ALA A 328 -6.05 2.55 5.38
C ALA A 328 -7.44 2.45 4.75
N LYS A 329 -7.71 3.22 3.70
CA LYS A 329 -9.00 3.17 3.01
C LYS A 329 -9.09 1.93 2.13
N THR A 330 -10.28 1.36 2.05
CA THR A 330 -10.57 0.14 1.27
C THR A 330 -11.85 0.33 0.46
N SER A 331 -12.04 1.52 -0.10
CA SER A 331 -13.28 1.93 -0.77
C SER A 331 -13.46 1.23 -2.12
N PHE A 332 -12.37 0.77 -2.73
CA PHE A 332 -12.43 0.03 -3.99
C PHE A 332 -13.13 -1.33 -3.86
N THR A 333 -13.86 -1.69 -4.92
CA THR A 333 -14.57 -2.96 -5.00
C THR A 333 -13.61 -4.14 -4.83
N GLY A 334 -13.86 -4.99 -3.84
CA GLY A 334 -13.01 -6.16 -3.52
C GLY A 334 -11.81 -5.85 -2.62
N ALA A 335 -11.51 -4.58 -2.33
CA ALA A 335 -10.46 -4.21 -1.38
C ALA A 335 -10.91 -4.36 0.08
N ALA A 336 -12.19 -4.09 0.38
CA ALA A 336 -12.68 -4.21 1.75
C ALA A 336 -12.56 -5.66 2.29
N PRO A 337 -11.86 -5.87 3.43
CA PRO A 337 -11.79 -7.18 4.04
C PRO A 337 -13.15 -7.58 4.63
N SER A 338 -13.39 -8.88 4.80
CA SER A 338 -14.65 -9.40 5.38
C SER A 338 -14.87 -9.00 6.84
N VAL A 339 -13.78 -8.72 7.55
CA VAL A 339 -13.74 -8.19 8.92
C VAL A 339 -12.55 -7.24 9.03
N GLU A 340 -12.56 -6.33 10.01
CA GLU A 340 -11.49 -5.33 10.13
C GLU A 340 -10.15 -5.90 10.60
N ARG A 341 -10.14 -7.02 11.34
CA ARG A 341 -8.94 -7.55 12.01
C ARG A 341 -8.62 -8.96 11.57
N TYR A 342 -7.34 -9.22 11.35
CA TYR A 342 -6.85 -10.53 10.94
C TYR A 342 -7.13 -11.61 12.01
N GLU A 343 -6.93 -11.27 13.29
CA GLU A 343 -7.14 -12.20 14.40
C GLU A 343 -8.61 -12.65 14.50
N ASP A 344 -9.54 -11.74 14.22
CA ASP A 344 -10.97 -12.04 14.23
C ASP A 344 -11.36 -12.87 12.99
N TYR A 345 -10.67 -12.67 11.85
CA TYR A 345 -10.86 -13.45 10.63
C TYR A 345 -10.39 -14.89 10.79
N ILE A 346 -9.22 -15.09 11.38
CA ILE A 346 -8.58 -16.40 11.48
C ILE A 346 -9.11 -17.25 12.64
N LYS A 347 -9.82 -16.63 13.60
CA LYS A 347 -10.33 -17.30 14.80
C LYS A 347 -11.09 -18.59 14.46
N GLY A 348 -10.62 -19.72 15.01
CA GLY A 348 -11.19 -21.04 14.74
C GLY A 348 -10.66 -21.74 13.47
N ASN A 349 -9.88 -21.05 12.63
CA ASN A 349 -9.18 -21.57 11.46
C ASN A 349 -7.65 -21.42 11.58
N GLU A 350 -7.12 -21.12 12.77
CA GLU A 350 -5.72 -20.76 13.04
C GLU A 350 -4.69 -21.79 12.55
N LYS A 351 -5.07 -23.06 12.47
CA LYS A 351 -4.22 -24.17 11.99
C LYS A 351 -4.64 -24.68 10.61
N MET A 352 -5.52 -23.95 9.93
CA MET A 352 -6.28 -24.43 8.78
C MET A 352 -6.18 -23.52 7.55
N VAL A 353 -4.96 -23.01 7.31
CA VAL A 353 -4.64 -22.20 6.14
C VAL A 353 -3.77 -22.98 5.16
N ILE A 354 -4.16 -22.98 3.89
CA ILE A 354 -3.36 -23.50 2.79
C ILE A 354 -2.83 -22.32 1.99
N ARG A 355 -1.53 -22.29 1.76
CA ARG A 355 -0.88 -21.26 0.95
C ARG A 355 -0.56 -21.82 -0.43
N VAL A 356 -1.07 -21.15 -1.45
CA VAL A 356 -0.86 -21.53 -2.85
C VAL A 356 -0.27 -20.35 -3.61
N SER A 357 0.63 -20.62 -4.57
CA SER A 357 1.09 -19.59 -5.51
C SER A 357 -0.08 -18.97 -6.26
N ARG A 358 -0.92 -19.84 -6.81
CA ARG A 358 -2.13 -19.49 -7.55
C ARG A 358 -3.26 -20.39 -7.11
N PHE A 359 -4.41 -19.80 -6.86
CA PHE A 359 -5.58 -20.55 -6.43
C PHE A 359 -6.27 -21.24 -7.61
N ASP A 360 -6.45 -22.56 -7.51
CA ASP A 360 -7.19 -23.35 -8.50
C ASP A 360 -8.57 -23.72 -7.93
N PRO A 361 -9.66 -23.09 -8.40
CA PRO A 361 -11.01 -23.35 -7.89
C PRO A 361 -11.52 -24.76 -8.19
N SER A 362 -10.86 -25.52 -9.09
CA SER A 362 -11.21 -26.92 -9.37
C SER A 362 -10.72 -27.90 -8.29
N GLN A 363 -9.75 -27.48 -7.47
CA GLN A 363 -9.24 -28.29 -6.37
C GLN A 363 -10.11 -28.11 -5.12
N ALA A 364 -10.94 -29.10 -4.83
CA ALA A 364 -11.83 -29.06 -3.68
C ALA A 364 -11.00 -29.15 -2.36
N SER A 365 -11.06 -28.09 -1.56
CA SER A 365 -10.42 -27.99 -0.25
C SER A 365 -11.34 -27.22 0.68
N VAL A 366 -11.73 -27.79 1.83
CA VAL A 366 -12.63 -27.08 2.78
C VAL A 366 -11.89 -26.03 3.62
N TRP A 367 -10.59 -25.90 3.40
CA TRP A 367 -9.68 -25.07 4.18
C TRP A 367 -9.69 -23.64 3.67
N LEU A 368 -9.17 -22.74 4.49
CA LEU A 368 -8.98 -21.36 4.09
C LEU A 368 -7.74 -21.28 3.19
N ASN A 369 -7.90 -20.89 1.93
CA ASN A 369 -6.81 -20.84 0.97
C ASN A 369 -6.35 -19.39 0.82
N TYR A 370 -5.05 -19.15 1.01
CA TYR A 370 -4.40 -17.86 0.78
C TYR A 370 -3.59 -17.94 -0.51
N GLU A 371 -3.92 -17.09 -1.47
CA GLU A 371 -3.20 -16.98 -2.73
C GLU A 371 -2.08 -15.93 -2.62
N LYS A 372 -0.83 -16.35 -2.85
CA LYS A 372 0.34 -15.46 -2.73
C LYS A 372 0.36 -14.32 -3.73
N THR A 373 0.00 -14.60 -4.97
CA THR A 373 0.10 -13.65 -6.10
C THR A 373 -0.86 -12.47 -5.94
N THR A 374 -2.04 -12.72 -5.39
CA THR A 374 -3.12 -11.74 -5.27
C THR A 374 -3.33 -11.25 -3.83
N GLY A 375 -2.90 -12.03 -2.84
CA GLY A 375 -3.18 -11.76 -1.43
C GLY A 375 -4.63 -12.05 -1.05
N ASN A 376 -5.35 -12.84 -1.85
CA ASN A 376 -6.76 -13.12 -1.64
C ASN A 376 -6.99 -14.40 -0.84
N TRP A 377 -8.11 -14.38 -0.12
CA TRP A 377 -8.56 -15.52 0.68
C TRP A 377 -9.76 -16.18 0.03
N TYR A 378 -9.69 -17.50 -0.15
CA TYR A 378 -10.76 -18.30 -0.73
C TYR A 378 -11.22 -19.37 0.25
N LYS A 379 -12.53 -19.62 0.28
CA LYS A 379 -13.15 -20.63 1.13
C LYS A 379 -14.14 -21.46 0.34
N TRP A 380 -14.28 -22.72 0.73
CA TRP A 380 -15.31 -23.60 0.19
C TRP A 380 -16.71 -23.20 0.66
N ASP A 381 -17.59 -22.92 -0.29
CA ASP A 381 -19.02 -22.76 -0.07
C ASP A 381 -19.73 -24.11 -0.25
N SER A 382 -20.12 -24.73 0.87
CA SER A 382 -20.81 -26.02 0.87
C SER A 382 -22.18 -25.99 0.19
N GLY A 383 -22.86 -24.85 0.17
CA GLY A 383 -24.18 -24.71 -0.45
C GLY A 383 -24.09 -24.72 -1.97
N ASN A 384 -23.12 -23.97 -2.51
CA ASN A 384 -22.91 -23.86 -3.96
C ASN A 384 -21.89 -24.86 -4.51
N LYS A 385 -21.27 -25.67 -3.64
CA LYS A 385 -20.22 -26.66 -3.96
C LYS A 385 -19.10 -26.07 -4.83
N LYS A 386 -18.70 -24.83 -4.51
CA LYS A 386 -17.63 -24.11 -5.21
C LYS A 386 -16.83 -23.28 -4.22
N HIS A 387 -15.60 -22.96 -4.57
CA HIS A 387 -14.84 -21.97 -3.83
C HIS A 387 -15.27 -20.55 -4.19
N THR A 388 -15.35 -19.70 -3.18
CA THR A 388 -15.68 -18.28 -3.34
C THR A 388 -14.62 -17.42 -2.67
N LEU A 389 -14.44 -16.21 -3.20
CA LEU A 389 -13.65 -15.17 -2.53
C LEU A 389 -14.25 -14.91 -1.16
N SER A 390 -13.46 -15.13 -0.12
CA SER A 390 -13.88 -14.97 1.28
C SER A 390 -13.49 -13.61 1.84
N SER A 391 -12.30 -13.10 1.52
CA SER A 391 -11.79 -11.83 2.05
C SER A 391 -10.58 -11.34 1.24
N SER A 392 -10.32 -10.04 1.25
CA SER A 392 -9.01 -9.48 0.95
C SER A 392 -8.07 -9.55 2.17
N SER A 393 -6.78 -9.27 1.97
CA SER A 393 -5.78 -9.18 3.06
C SER A 393 -5.59 -7.78 3.64
N PHE A 394 -6.42 -6.79 3.28
CA PHE A 394 -6.29 -5.41 3.76
C PHE A 394 -6.89 -5.22 5.16
N PHE A 395 -6.55 -6.10 6.08
CA PHE A 395 -6.97 -5.96 7.47
C PHE A 395 -6.29 -4.73 8.09
N ASN A 396 -6.91 -4.16 9.12
CA ASN A 396 -6.26 -3.18 9.97
C ASN A 396 -5.29 -3.90 10.93
N TRP A 397 -4.19 -3.24 11.28
CA TRP A 397 -3.34 -3.70 12.37
C TRP A 397 -3.93 -3.19 13.69
N ASP A 398 -4.52 -4.08 14.47
CA ASP A 398 -5.09 -3.77 15.78
C ASP A 398 -5.01 -5.01 16.69
N ARG A 399 -4.15 -4.96 17.71
CA ARG A 399 -3.99 -6.08 18.65
C ARG A 399 -5.03 -6.11 19.77
N LYS A 400 -5.72 -4.99 20.07
CA LYS A 400 -6.60 -4.82 21.23
C LYS A 400 -6.04 -5.44 22.51
N THR A 401 -4.81 -5.10 22.87
CA THR A 401 -4.17 -5.63 24.07
C THR A 401 -4.86 -5.03 25.31
N GLU A 402 -5.20 -5.85 26.31
CA GLU A 402 -5.79 -5.33 27.55
C GLU A 402 -4.83 -4.39 28.27
N ASN A 403 -5.35 -3.26 28.76
CA ASN A 403 -4.61 -2.24 29.53
C ASN A 403 -3.48 -1.52 28.74
N VAL A 404 -3.57 -1.49 27.42
CA VAL A 404 -2.67 -0.71 26.55
C VAL A 404 -3.54 0.22 25.70
N GLU A 405 -3.18 1.49 25.64
CA GLU A 405 -3.89 2.51 24.85
C GLU A 405 -3.52 2.42 23.37
N ASP A 406 -4.45 2.74 22.47
CA ASP A 406 -4.20 2.74 21.03
C ASP A 406 -3.65 4.09 20.56
N GLU A 407 -2.53 4.05 19.84
CA GLU A 407 -2.02 5.14 19.01
C GLU A 407 -2.54 4.93 17.59
N GLU A 408 -3.69 5.53 17.30
CA GLU A 408 -4.41 5.35 16.03
C GLU A 408 -3.78 6.18 14.91
N LEU A 409 -3.35 5.49 13.85
CA LEU A 409 -2.80 6.06 12.63
C LEU A 409 -3.61 5.56 11.43
N ALA A 410 -4.32 6.48 10.78
CA ALA A 410 -5.14 6.19 9.61
C ALA A 410 -4.52 6.83 8.36
N SER A 411 -4.22 6.01 7.37
CA SER A 411 -3.64 6.43 6.10
C SER A 411 -4.70 6.97 5.16
N ASP A 412 -4.37 8.02 4.41
CA ASP A 412 -5.29 8.66 3.47
C ASP A 412 -5.39 7.98 2.10
N ASP A 413 -4.54 6.99 1.83
CA ASP A 413 -4.52 6.28 0.56
C ASP A 413 -5.47 5.07 0.51
N GLU A 414 -5.86 4.70 -0.70
CA GLU A 414 -6.72 3.56 -1.00
C GLU A 414 -5.89 2.30 -1.28
N CYS A 415 -6.27 1.20 -0.64
CA CYS A 415 -5.69 -0.11 -0.85
C CYS A 415 -6.09 -0.70 -2.20
N VAL A 416 -5.09 -1.09 -3.00
CA VAL A 416 -5.29 -1.59 -4.35
C VAL A 416 -5.26 -3.11 -4.38
N PHE A 417 -6.40 -3.70 -4.73
CA PHE A 417 -6.55 -5.14 -4.90
C PHE A 417 -5.67 -5.68 -6.04
N MET A 418 -5.24 -6.94 -5.95
CA MET A 418 -4.48 -7.61 -7.02
C MET A 418 -5.30 -8.76 -7.58
N ASP A 419 -5.33 -8.89 -8.91
CA ASP A 419 -5.93 -10.04 -9.58
C ASP A 419 -5.32 -10.25 -10.97
N PHE A 420 -5.61 -11.40 -11.56
CA PHE A 420 -5.30 -11.67 -12.96
C PHE A 420 -6.38 -11.03 -13.84
N ALA A 421 -5.97 -10.04 -14.61
CA ALA A 421 -6.81 -9.42 -15.62
C ALA A 421 -7.32 -10.45 -16.65
N PRO A 422 -8.42 -10.16 -17.38
CA PRO A 422 -8.92 -11.03 -18.44
C PRO A 422 -7.91 -11.39 -19.54
N ASN A 423 -6.82 -10.62 -19.71
CA ASN A 423 -5.70 -10.96 -20.59
C ASN A 423 -4.67 -11.93 -19.96
N GLY A 424 -4.93 -12.44 -18.75
CA GLY A 424 -4.11 -13.41 -18.03
C GLY A 424 -2.90 -12.80 -17.31
N LEU A 425 -2.76 -11.47 -17.28
CA LEU A 425 -1.65 -10.80 -16.60
C LEU A 425 -2.04 -10.39 -15.18
N LEU A 426 -1.17 -10.66 -14.21
CA LEU A 426 -1.32 -10.11 -12.85
C LEU A 426 -1.26 -8.58 -12.94
N SER A 427 -2.27 -7.90 -12.40
CA SER A 427 -2.39 -6.44 -12.47
C SER A 427 -3.00 -5.88 -11.17
N PRO A 428 -2.61 -4.66 -10.76
CA PRO A 428 -3.33 -3.91 -9.74
C PRO A 428 -4.72 -3.48 -10.25
N TYR A 429 -5.74 -3.71 -9.44
CA TYR A 429 -7.13 -3.34 -9.67
C TYR A 429 -7.42 -2.04 -8.93
N TYR A 430 -7.06 -0.93 -9.58
CA TYR A 430 -7.26 0.42 -9.06
C TYR A 430 -8.72 0.85 -9.09
N LEU A 431 -9.52 0.35 -10.05
CA LEU A 431 -11.00 0.43 -10.08
C LEU A 431 -11.62 1.82 -9.86
N ALA A 432 -10.89 2.91 -10.14
CA ALA A 432 -11.35 4.28 -9.96
C ALA A 432 -12.05 4.91 -11.17
N GLY A 433 -12.31 4.15 -12.25
CA GLY A 433 -12.83 4.70 -13.52
C GLY A 433 -11.75 5.39 -14.37
N TYR A 434 -12.10 5.93 -15.53
CA TYR A 434 -11.18 6.67 -16.40
C TYR A 434 -11.39 8.17 -16.23
N VAL A 435 -10.31 8.89 -15.92
CA VAL A 435 -10.34 10.36 -15.95
C VAL A 435 -9.97 10.85 -17.34
N HIS A 436 -10.88 11.60 -17.96
CA HIS A 436 -10.65 12.32 -19.21
C HIS A 436 -10.38 13.80 -18.95
N ARG A 437 -9.22 14.30 -19.37
CA ARG A 437 -8.81 15.70 -19.23
C ARG A 437 -8.81 16.46 -20.55
N TYR A 438 -8.57 15.76 -21.65
CA TYR A 438 -8.35 16.33 -22.99
C TYR A 438 -9.30 15.75 -24.05
N THR A 439 -9.95 14.65 -23.75
CA THR A 439 -10.93 13.97 -24.60
C THR A 439 -12.31 14.02 -23.94
N TYR A 440 -13.35 13.86 -24.74
CA TYR A 440 -14.72 13.75 -24.24
C TYR A 440 -15.41 12.63 -25.02
N LEU A 441 -16.17 11.80 -24.31
CA LEU A 441 -16.97 10.75 -24.93
C LEU A 441 -18.21 11.39 -25.57
N LYS A 442 -18.33 11.30 -26.90
CA LYS A 442 -19.57 11.68 -27.59
C LYS A 442 -20.56 10.53 -27.52
N THR A 443 -21.50 10.57 -26.58
CA THR A 443 -22.71 9.74 -26.63
C THR A 443 -23.77 10.41 -27.49
N SER A 444 -24.55 9.63 -28.24
CA SER A 444 -25.60 10.14 -29.15
C SER A 444 -26.86 10.70 -28.47
N SER A 445 -26.77 11.01 -27.17
CA SER A 445 -27.79 11.67 -26.37
C SER A 445 -27.17 12.94 -25.79
N ASP A 446 -27.60 14.08 -26.33
CA ASP A 446 -27.25 15.43 -25.89
C ASP A 446 -27.93 15.76 -24.54
N ASP A 447 -27.56 15.06 -23.47
CA ASP A 447 -27.89 15.48 -22.12
C ASP A 447 -26.59 15.98 -21.45
N GLU A 448 -26.43 17.30 -21.45
CA GLU A 448 -25.51 18.02 -20.56
C GLU A 448 -26.00 17.86 -19.11
N GLU A 449 -25.85 16.67 -18.54
CA GLU A 449 -26.05 16.45 -17.11
C GLU A 449 -24.72 16.10 -16.45
N ASP A 450 -24.45 16.79 -15.33
CA ASP A 450 -23.27 16.69 -14.47
C ASP A 450 -22.67 15.29 -14.44
N SER A 451 -21.60 15.06 -15.22
CA SER A 451 -20.73 13.91 -14.96
C SER A 451 -20.07 14.17 -13.62
N GLU A 452 -20.35 13.32 -12.63
CA GLU A 452 -19.58 13.25 -11.40
C GLU A 452 -18.10 13.28 -11.80
N LYS A 453 -17.35 14.26 -11.29
CA LYS A 453 -15.92 14.35 -11.60
C LYS A 453 -15.27 13.07 -11.09
N GLU A 454 -14.92 12.16 -11.99
CA GLU A 454 -14.12 11.00 -11.64
C GLU A 454 -12.80 11.51 -11.04
N GLU A 455 -12.54 11.14 -9.79
CA GLU A 455 -11.35 11.56 -9.05
C GLU A 455 -10.20 10.58 -9.31
N THR A 456 -8.97 11.05 -9.07
CA THR A 456 -7.77 10.20 -9.01
C THR A 456 -7.37 9.98 -7.55
N PRO A 457 -7.88 8.95 -6.85
CA PRO A 457 -7.46 8.62 -5.49
C PRO A 457 -5.94 8.44 -5.30
N LEU A 458 -5.45 8.62 -4.08
CA LEU A 458 -4.06 8.28 -3.76
C LEU A 458 -3.96 6.77 -3.56
N SER A 459 -3.07 6.10 -4.30
CA SER A 459 -2.74 4.69 -4.10
C SER A 459 -1.29 4.39 -4.48
N PHE A 460 -0.70 3.40 -3.80
CA PHE A 460 0.67 2.99 -4.03
C PHE A 460 0.77 1.56 -4.60
N ALA A 461 1.81 1.32 -5.39
CA ALA A 461 2.25 -0.01 -5.80
C ALA A 461 3.76 -0.04 -5.97
N PHE A 462 4.38 -1.21 -5.89
CA PHE A 462 5.76 -1.40 -6.31
C PHE A 462 5.82 -1.71 -7.79
N ALA A 463 6.70 -1.03 -8.51
CA ALA A 463 6.93 -1.23 -9.93
C ALA A 463 8.04 -2.25 -10.18
N PHE A 464 7.70 -3.38 -10.78
CA PHE A 464 8.64 -4.40 -11.21
C PHE A 464 8.75 -4.37 -12.74
N THR A 465 9.60 -3.47 -13.23
CA THR A 465 9.85 -3.32 -14.67
C THR A 465 10.78 -4.41 -15.18
N LYS A 466 10.68 -4.75 -16.46
CA LYS A 466 11.59 -5.68 -17.14
C LYS A 466 13.06 -5.26 -17.04
N ALA A 467 13.33 -3.96 -16.87
CA ALA A 467 14.66 -3.45 -16.63
C ALA A 467 15.22 -3.86 -15.25
N VAL A 468 14.35 -4.07 -14.25
CA VAL A 468 14.70 -4.19 -12.83
C VAL A 468 14.63 -5.63 -12.31
N THR A 469 13.71 -6.46 -12.82
CA THR A 469 13.53 -7.86 -12.39
C THR A 469 13.78 -8.87 -13.52
N GLU A 470 14.20 -10.08 -13.17
CA GLU A 470 14.26 -11.25 -14.08
C GLU A 470 13.12 -12.23 -13.84
N SER A 471 12.21 -11.90 -12.91
CA SER A 471 11.16 -12.82 -12.45
C SER A 471 10.02 -12.96 -13.47
N THR A 472 9.92 -12.05 -14.44
CA THR A 472 8.83 -12.00 -15.43
C THR A 472 9.31 -11.46 -16.78
N ASP A 473 8.62 -11.87 -17.85
CA ASP A 473 8.89 -11.39 -19.21
C ASP A 473 8.22 -10.04 -19.53
N TYR A 474 7.40 -9.51 -18.62
CA TYR A 474 6.68 -8.24 -18.74
C TYR A 474 6.79 -7.38 -17.47
N SER A 475 6.67 -6.06 -17.65
CA SER A 475 6.63 -5.08 -16.55
C SER A 475 5.27 -5.11 -15.85
N PHE A 476 5.26 -5.25 -14.52
CA PHE A 476 4.03 -5.31 -13.72
C PHE A 476 4.15 -4.49 -12.43
N GLY A 477 3.00 -4.06 -11.90
CA GLY A 477 2.90 -3.48 -10.57
C GLY A 477 2.39 -4.52 -9.58
N SER A 478 2.86 -4.49 -8.33
CA SER A 478 2.33 -5.33 -7.26
C SER A 478 2.44 -4.64 -5.91
N ILE A 479 1.53 -4.96 -5.01
CA ILE A 479 1.59 -4.56 -3.60
C ILE A 479 2.22 -5.64 -2.71
N LEU A 480 2.54 -6.80 -3.30
CA LEU A 480 3.07 -8.00 -2.63
C LEU A 480 4.46 -8.35 -3.20
N PRO A 481 5.31 -9.02 -2.40
CA PRO A 481 6.66 -9.40 -2.82
C PRO A 481 6.73 -10.67 -3.69
N TYR A 482 5.64 -11.04 -4.36
CA TYR A 482 5.54 -12.25 -5.17
C TYR A 482 5.39 -11.94 -6.66
N ALA A 483 6.10 -12.71 -7.48
CA ALA A 483 5.95 -12.69 -8.93
C ALA A 483 4.63 -13.38 -9.35
N PRO A 484 4.16 -13.21 -10.60
CA PRO A 484 2.92 -13.80 -11.10
C PRO A 484 2.85 -15.34 -11.05
N ASP A 485 3.98 -16.02 -10.93
CA ASP A 485 4.06 -17.48 -10.72
C ASP A 485 3.99 -17.89 -9.24
N GLY A 486 3.92 -16.90 -8.33
CA GLY A 486 3.95 -17.05 -6.87
C GLY A 486 5.35 -17.22 -6.27
N GLY A 487 6.40 -17.15 -7.09
CA GLY A 487 7.79 -17.11 -6.66
C GLY A 487 8.16 -15.79 -5.99
N GLU A 488 9.29 -15.76 -5.28
CA GLU A 488 9.85 -14.54 -4.71
C GLU A 488 10.42 -13.64 -5.80
N ILE A 489 10.18 -12.34 -5.72
CA ILE A 489 10.72 -11.39 -6.69
C ILE A 489 12.23 -11.24 -6.47
N THR A 490 13.00 -11.52 -7.52
CA THR A 490 14.46 -11.32 -7.55
C THR A 490 14.80 -10.19 -8.53
N LEU A 491 15.54 -9.20 -8.02
CA LEU A 491 16.05 -8.08 -8.78
C LEU A 491 17.31 -8.49 -9.55
N LYS A 492 17.63 -7.80 -10.66
CA LYS A 492 18.79 -8.12 -11.52
C LYS A 492 20.15 -8.05 -10.83
N ASP A 493 20.24 -7.35 -9.71
CA ASP A 493 21.47 -7.30 -8.90
C ASP A 493 21.61 -8.50 -7.94
N GLY A 494 20.66 -9.43 -7.96
CA GLY A 494 20.60 -10.62 -7.10
C GLY A 494 19.93 -10.40 -5.75
N SER A 495 19.51 -9.17 -5.42
CA SER A 495 18.73 -8.90 -4.22
C SER A 495 17.26 -9.31 -4.40
N LYS A 496 16.56 -9.53 -3.28
CA LYS A 496 15.15 -9.93 -3.28
C LYS A 496 14.28 -8.81 -2.73
N HIS A 497 13.07 -8.70 -3.28
CA HIS A 497 12.04 -7.85 -2.70
C HIS A 497 11.25 -8.65 -1.66
N THR A 498 11.10 -8.09 -0.47
CA THR A 498 10.54 -8.74 0.72
C THR A 498 9.46 -7.90 1.42
N ILE A 499 9.18 -6.70 0.91
CA ILE A 499 8.20 -5.79 1.50
C ILE A 499 6.83 -5.99 0.83
N SER A 500 5.78 -6.00 1.64
CA SER A 500 4.39 -5.89 1.23
C SER A 500 3.81 -4.57 1.71
N LEU A 501 2.84 -4.02 0.96
CA LEU A 501 2.03 -2.88 1.40
C LEU A 501 0.86 -3.27 2.32
N LEU A 502 0.76 -4.56 2.70
CA LEU A 502 -0.16 -5.03 3.74
C LEU A 502 0.38 -4.66 5.12
N PHE A 503 -0.49 -4.41 6.10
CA PHE A 503 -0.02 -4.13 7.47
C PHE A 503 0.36 -5.42 8.24
N GLN A 504 -0.24 -6.55 7.88
CA GLN A 504 -0.03 -7.84 8.55
C GLN A 504 1.14 -8.62 7.95
N PHE A 505 1.50 -9.72 8.62
CA PHE A 505 2.50 -10.70 8.20
C PHE A 505 3.95 -10.22 8.34
N GLU A 506 4.90 -11.14 8.16
CA GLU A 506 6.33 -10.89 8.31
C GLU A 506 6.91 -9.97 7.22
N ASP A 507 6.31 -9.98 6.03
CA ASP A 507 6.61 -9.10 4.91
C ASP A 507 5.88 -7.74 4.99
N GLY A 508 4.91 -7.59 5.88
CA GLY A 508 4.08 -6.40 5.98
C GLY A 508 4.73 -5.18 6.64
N LEU A 509 4.05 -4.05 6.49
CA LEU A 509 4.48 -2.73 6.93
C LEU A 509 4.68 -2.66 8.46
N PHE A 510 3.85 -3.34 9.27
CA PHE A 510 4.05 -3.33 10.72
C PHE A 510 5.40 -3.97 11.09
N ALA A 511 5.66 -5.18 10.59
CA ALA A 511 6.89 -5.91 10.88
C ALA A 511 8.14 -5.15 10.39
N LYS A 512 8.06 -4.54 9.20
CA LYS A 512 9.21 -3.90 8.53
C LYS A 512 9.52 -2.48 9.01
N PHE A 513 8.54 -1.73 9.51
CA PHE A 513 8.71 -0.30 9.84
C PHE A 513 8.29 0.07 11.26
N TRP A 514 7.32 -0.64 11.85
CA TRP A 514 6.70 -0.21 13.11
C TRP A 514 7.01 -1.10 14.30
N GLN A 515 7.45 -2.34 14.09
CA GLN A 515 7.66 -3.34 15.15
C GLN A 515 8.52 -2.82 16.31
N LYS A 516 9.64 -2.16 15.99
CA LYS A 516 10.55 -1.60 17.01
C LYS A 516 9.92 -0.43 17.75
N TYR A 517 9.23 0.46 17.03
CA TYR A 517 8.56 1.61 17.62
C TYR A 517 7.43 1.18 18.56
N ASP A 518 6.59 0.22 18.13
CA ASP A 518 5.54 -0.38 18.96
C ASP A 518 6.11 -1.03 20.24
N ALA A 519 7.24 -1.75 20.14
CA ALA A 519 7.89 -2.34 21.32
C ALA A 519 8.29 -1.27 22.35
N VAL A 520 8.81 -0.13 21.89
CA VAL A 520 9.19 0.98 22.77
C VAL A 520 7.95 1.68 23.35
N LEU A 521 6.90 1.90 22.56
CA LEU A 521 5.63 2.47 23.03
C LEU A 521 5.00 1.63 24.15
N ARG A 522 5.11 0.29 24.08
CA ARG A 522 4.60 -0.62 25.10
C ARG A 522 5.40 -0.59 26.40
N HIS A 523 6.74 -0.53 26.32
CA HIS A 523 7.60 -0.87 27.47
C HIS A 523 8.59 0.20 27.92
N SER A 524 8.71 1.34 27.24
CA SER A 524 9.78 2.29 27.55
C SER A 524 9.55 3.74 27.14
N PHE A 525 8.50 4.13 26.41
CA PHE A 525 8.38 5.48 25.84
C PHE A 525 8.05 6.61 26.86
N ASN A 526 8.61 6.50 28.06
CA ASN A 526 8.57 7.46 29.15
C ASN A 526 9.25 8.76 28.77
N GLN A 527 8.72 9.85 29.29
CA GLN A 527 9.28 11.18 29.13
C GLN A 527 10.40 11.39 30.16
N VAL A 528 11.53 11.93 29.71
CA VAL A 528 12.65 12.32 30.57
C VAL A 528 12.91 13.81 30.39
N ASP A 529 12.60 14.59 31.42
CA ASP A 529 12.83 16.03 31.44
C ASP A 529 14.14 16.35 32.15
N THR A 530 14.96 17.20 31.54
CA THR A 530 16.22 17.61 32.14
C THR A 530 16.64 19.01 31.69
N ASN A 531 17.53 19.62 32.46
CA ASN A 531 18.09 20.93 32.15
C ASN A 531 19.56 20.77 31.81
N THR A 532 19.97 21.41 30.72
CA THR A 532 21.35 21.40 30.25
C THR A 532 21.87 22.81 30.05
N LEU A 533 23.20 22.94 30.02
CA LEU A 533 23.89 24.15 29.64
C LEU A 533 24.72 23.88 28.38
N LEU A 534 24.24 24.41 27.25
CA LEU A 534 24.80 24.13 25.93
C LEU A 534 25.42 25.38 25.31
N PRO A 535 26.58 25.28 24.64
CA PRO A 535 27.07 26.33 23.77
C PRO A 535 26.10 26.58 22.61
N VAL A 536 25.89 27.86 22.23
CA VAL A 536 24.97 28.24 21.14
C VAL A 536 25.25 27.48 19.83
N HIS A 537 26.53 27.28 19.49
CA HIS A 537 26.92 26.58 18.26
C HIS A 537 26.60 25.08 18.27
N GLN A 538 26.51 24.46 19.46
CA GLN A 538 26.12 23.07 19.62
C GLN A 538 24.60 22.95 19.49
N LEU A 539 23.85 23.82 20.17
CA LEU A 539 22.39 23.90 20.06
C LEU A 539 21.93 24.04 18.60
N MET A 540 22.54 24.96 17.84
CA MET A 540 22.23 25.18 16.42
C MET A 540 22.59 24.01 15.48
N LYS A 541 23.38 23.04 15.95
CA LYS A 541 23.79 21.86 15.19
C LYS A 541 23.02 20.59 15.59
N MET A 542 22.26 20.64 16.68
CA MET A 542 21.49 19.48 17.12
C MET A 542 20.38 19.24 16.10
N ASP A 543 20.29 18.00 15.64
CA ASP A 543 19.18 17.53 14.82
C ASP A 543 18.21 16.78 15.71
N VAL A 544 16.95 17.20 15.70
CA VAL A 544 15.87 16.59 16.50
C VAL A 544 15.51 15.18 16.04
N LEU A 545 15.90 14.79 14.82
CA LEU A 545 15.72 13.44 14.30
C LEU A 545 16.86 12.48 14.68
N THR A 546 17.94 12.95 15.30
CA THR A 546 19.07 12.09 15.67
C THR A 546 19.02 11.77 17.17
N PRO A 547 19.19 10.50 17.61
CA PRO A 547 19.25 10.15 19.02
C PRO A 547 20.34 10.89 19.78
N VAL A 548 20.18 10.97 21.10
CA VAL A 548 21.18 11.52 22.03
C VAL A 548 21.48 10.52 23.14
N ALA A 549 22.70 10.58 23.66
CA ALA A 549 23.09 9.79 24.83
C ALA A 549 22.89 10.60 26.11
N LEU A 550 22.30 9.95 27.11
CA LEU A 550 22.18 10.46 28.46
C LEU A 550 22.51 9.35 29.47
N ARG A 551 23.58 9.55 30.24
CA ARG A 551 24.15 8.59 31.21
C ARG A 551 24.35 7.18 30.61
N GLY A 552 24.83 7.14 29.36
CA GLY A 552 25.06 5.91 28.61
C GLY A 552 23.78 5.20 28.14
N GLN A 553 22.61 5.85 28.21
CA GLN A 553 21.36 5.39 27.60
C GLN A 553 21.04 6.20 26.35
N TYR A 554 20.49 5.54 25.34
CA TYR A 554 20.07 6.21 24.11
C TYR A 554 18.63 6.70 24.26
N MET A 555 18.41 7.95 23.88
CA MET A 555 17.13 8.63 24.02
C MET A 555 16.81 9.39 22.73
N LEU A 556 15.53 9.51 22.40
CA LEU A 556 15.08 10.39 21.33
C LEU A 556 14.82 11.80 21.87
N LEU A 557 15.14 12.81 21.08
CA LEU A 557 14.74 14.19 21.35
C LEU A 557 13.25 14.35 21.05
N ASP A 558 12.48 14.80 22.03
CA ASP A 558 11.07 15.19 21.85
C ASP A 558 10.95 16.71 21.72
N GLY A 559 11.68 17.46 22.56
CA GLY A 559 11.75 18.91 22.41
C GLY A 559 12.90 19.59 23.12
N LEU A 560 13.20 20.80 22.65
CA LEU A 560 14.22 21.70 23.18
C LEU A 560 13.57 23.06 23.43
N SER A 561 13.72 23.59 24.64
CA SER A 561 13.18 24.91 25.00
C SER A 561 14.27 25.80 25.56
N TYR A 562 14.45 26.97 24.96
CA TYR A 562 15.50 27.92 25.34
C TYR A 562 15.08 29.37 25.10
N SER A 563 15.70 30.31 25.80
CA SER A 563 15.38 31.74 25.73
C SER A 563 16.50 32.58 25.11
N LEU A 564 16.10 33.55 24.30
CA LEU A 564 16.95 34.62 23.77
C LEU A 564 16.65 35.93 24.52
N PRO A 565 17.63 36.85 24.69
CA PRO A 565 19.00 36.76 24.23
C PRO A 565 19.82 35.70 24.97
N ALA A 566 20.62 34.96 24.21
CA ALA A 566 21.43 33.86 24.70
C ALA A 566 22.85 34.32 25.08
N GLY A 567 23.32 33.87 26.24
CA GLY A 567 24.74 33.95 26.61
C GLY A 567 25.59 33.01 25.75
N LYS A 568 26.91 32.97 26.01
CA LYS A 568 27.80 31.97 25.37
C LYS A 568 27.36 30.53 25.65
N LEU A 569 26.81 30.33 26.84
CA LEU A 569 26.22 29.10 27.34
C LEU A 569 24.75 29.37 27.60
N VAL A 570 23.88 28.55 27.01
CA VAL A 570 22.44 28.71 27.01
C VAL A 570 21.84 27.62 27.90
N PRO A 571 21.05 27.98 28.92
CA PRO A 571 20.20 27.03 29.62
C PRO A 571 19.13 26.52 28.66
N VAL A 572 19.07 25.20 28.50
CA VAL A 572 18.09 24.54 27.62
C VAL A 572 17.34 23.49 28.43
N ASN A 573 16.01 23.59 28.45
CA ASN A 573 15.15 22.53 28.96
C ASN A 573 14.98 21.52 27.83
N ILE A 574 15.34 20.27 28.08
CA ILE A 574 15.31 19.19 27.11
C ILE A 574 14.30 18.16 27.59
N THR A 575 13.38 17.79 26.69
CA THR A 575 12.48 16.67 26.87
C THR A 575 12.91 15.54 25.94
N LEU A 576 13.13 14.37 26.52
CA LEU A 576 13.60 13.17 25.85
C LEU A 576 12.61 12.00 25.99
N ARG A 577 12.70 11.01 25.11
CA ARG A 577 11.96 9.73 25.21
C ARG A 577 12.91 8.56 25.35
N SER A 578 12.64 7.66 26.29
CA SER A 578 13.48 6.48 26.50
C SER A 578 13.21 5.37 25.49
N LEU A 579 14.29 4.78 24.97
CA LEU A 579 14.25 3.70 23.98
C LEU A 579 14.46 2.30 24.59
N ARG A 580 15.04 2.23 25.79
CA ARG A 580 15.41 0.95 26.40
C ARG A 580 14.22 0.29 27.09
N LEU A 581 13.73 -0.79 26.48
CA LEU A 581 12.65 -1.63 26.97
C LEU A 581 12.80 -2.02 28.45
N ILE A 582 11.75 -1.81 29.25
CA ILE A 582 11.67 -2.20 30.65
C ILE A 582 11.03 -3.59 30.74
N GLY A 583 11.78 -4.57 31.27
CA GLY A 583 11.32 -5.95 31.38
C GLY A 583 10.60 -6.29 32.70
N PRO A 584 9.91 -7.44 32.77
CA PRO A 584 9.83 -8.49 31.75
C PRO A 584 8.75 -8.20 30.68
N TYR A 585 9.02 -8.58 29.43
CA TYR A 585 8.10 -8.47 28.29
C TYR A 585 8.20 -9.72 27.40
N ASN A 586 7.16 -9.97 26.58
CA ASN A 586 7.16 -10.99 25.54
C ASN A 586 6.59 -10.42 24.24
N LEU A 587 7.45 -9.76 23.47
CA LEU A 587 7.07 -9.06 22.24
C LEU A 587 6.44 -10.00 21.21
N ASP A 588 6.94 -11.23 21.07
CA ASP A 588 6.42 -12.20 20.11
C ASP A 588 4.94 -12.51 20.39
N ASN A 589 4.55 -12.61 21.66
CA ASN A 589 3.16 -12.84 22.05
C ASN A 589 2.30 -11.56 21.99
N GLU A 590 2.86 -10.44 22.47
CA GLU A 590 2.17 -9.16 22.53
C GLU A 590 1.85 -8.61 21.13
N GLN A 591 2.87 -8.57 20.27
CA GLN A 591 2.75 -8.14 18.87
C GLN A 591 2.11 -9.23 18.02
N GLY A 592 2.43 -10.50 18.29
CA GLY A 592 1.78 -11.65 17.67
C GLY A 592 1.72 -11.59 16.15
N ILE A 593 2.83 -11.15 15.51
CA ILE A 593 2.93 -11.09 14.06
C ILE A 593 2.57 -12.47 13.50
N PRO A 594 1.56 -12.56 12.62
CA PRO A 594 1.12 -13.85 12.11
C PRO A 594 2.27 -14.57 11.39
N VAL A 595 2.77 -15.63 12.03
CA VAL A 595 3.75 -16.54 11.44
C VAL A 595 2.98 -17.64 10.72
N TRP A 596 3.30 -17.84 9.44
CA TRP A 596 2.65 -18.85 8.63
C TRP A 596 3.04 -20.26 9.10
N GLY A 597 2.10 -20.97 9.72
CA GLY A 597 2.31 -22.33 10.21
C GLY A 597 2.12 -23.40 9.14
N GLY A 598 3.22 -24.05 8.74
CA GLY A 598 3.27 -25.44 8.25
C GLY A 598 2.63 -25.76 6.90
N ALA A 599 3.35 -26.48 6.03
CA ALA A 599 2.80 -26.98 4.76
C ALA A 599 1.55 -27.86 5.02
N SER A 600 0.41 -27.46 4.47
CA SER A 600 -0.82 -28.23 4.49
C SER A 600 -0.80 -29.26 3.36
N TYR A 601 -1.09 -30.52 3.69
CA TYR A 601 -1.22 -31.60 2.71
C TYR A 601 -2.66 -31.64 2.19
N VAL A 602 -2.84 -32.02 0.93
CA VAL A 602 -4.16 -32.28 0.34
C VAL A 602 -4.24 -33.73 -0.13
N TRP A 603 -5.46 -34.29 -0.10
CA TRP A 603 -5.73 -35.60 -0.67
C TRP A 603 -5.83 -35.50 -2.19
N VAL A 604 -4.93 -36.17 -2.91
CA VAL A 604 -4.96 -36.26 -4.38
C VAL A 604 -5.31 -37.69 -4.77
N VAL A 605 -6.20 -37.85 -5.75
CA VAL A 605 -6.53 -39.17 -6.30
C VAL A 605 -5.28 -39.76 -6.94
N TYR A 606 -4.78 -40.85 -6.35
CA TYR A 606 -3.60 -41.57 -6.83
C TYR A 606 -3.98 -42.65 -7.85
N SER A 607 -5.07 -43.37 -7.58
CA SER A 607 -5.54 -44.43 -8.48
C SER A 607 -7.02 -44.75 -8.25
N SER A 608 -7.70 -45.20 -9.31
CA SER A 608 -9.07 -45.71 -9.28
C SER A 608 -9.14 -47.05 -10.02
N ASN A 609 -9.92 -48.01 -9.51
CA ASN A 609 -10.15 -49.29 -10.19
C ASN A 609 -11.39 -49.29 -11.11
N LEU A 610 -12.05 -48.14 -11.30
CA LEU A 610 -13.33 -48.04 -12.04
C LEU A 610 -13.25 -48.62 -13.46
N GLN A 611 -12.17 -48.37 -14.20
CA GLN A 611 -11.99 -48.95 -15.55
C GLN A 611 -11.94 -50.47 -15.52
N GLY A 612 -11.32 -51.07 -14.49
CA GLY A 612 -11.30 -52.51 -14.31
C GLY A 612 -12.68 -53.08 -13.96
N VAL A 613 -13.44 -52.37 -13.12
CA VAL A 613 -14.84 -52.72 -12.80
C VAL A 613 -15.69 -52.67 -14.07
N GLN A 614 -15.59 -51.61 -14.87
CA GLN A 614 -16.29 -51.47 -16.14
C GLN A 614 -15.98 -52.58 -17.13
N ALA A 615 -14.69 -52.92 -17.31
CA ALA A 615 -14.27 -54.01 -18.18
C ALA A 615 -14.86 -55.36 -17.73
N GLY A 616 -14.83 -55.65 -16.42
CA GLY A 616 -15.42 -56.87 -15.88
C GLY A 616 -16.94 -56.95 -16.07
N ARG A 617 -17.66 -55.81 -16.05
CA ARG A 617 -19.10 -55.78 -16.34
C ARG A 617 -19.40 -55.94 -17.83
N VAL A 618 -18.56 -55.40 -18.71
CA VAL A 618 -18.65 -55.65 -20.16
C VAL A 618 -18.51 -57.14 -20.46
N GLU A 619 -17.49 -57.81 -19.91
CA GLU A 619 -17.31 -59.27 -20.08
C GLU A 619 -18.51 -60.06 -19.54
N TYR A 620 -19.03 -59.69 -18.37
CA TYR A 620 -20.21 -60.33 -17.78
C TYR A 620 -21.44 -60.23 -18.70
N TRP A 621 -21.75 -59.04 -19.21
CA TRP A 621 -22.93 -58.85 -20.07
C TRP A 621 -22.77 -59.50 -21.44
N GLU A 622 -21.57 -59.44 -22.01
CA GLU A 622 -21.25 -60.17 -23.24
C GLU A 622 -21.51 -61.67 -23.07
N ASP A 623 -20.97 -62.29 -22.00
CA ASP A 623 -21.18 -63.70 -21.71
C ASP A 623 -22.65 -64.02 -21.39
N TYR A 624 -23.33 -63.15 -20.65
CA TYR A 624 -24.75 -63.34 -20.32
C TYR A 624 -25.60 -63.38 -21.60
N TYR A 625 -25.41 -62.45 -22.53
CA TYR A 625 -26.14 -62.45 -23.80
C TYR A 625 -25.73 -63.61 -24.72
N ARG A 626 -24.45 -64.00 -24.74
CA ARG A 626 -23.97 -65.15 -25.53
C ARG A 626 -24.48 -66.49 -25.03
N TYR A 627 -24.48 -66.72 -23.72
CA TYR A 627 -24.72 -68.04 -23.13
C TYR A 627 -26.09 -68.22 -22.50
N HIS A 628 -26.68 -67.16 -21.92
CA HIS A 628 -28.03 -67.25 -21.34
C HIS A 628 -29.11 -67.04 -22.41
N TRP A 629 -28.97 -65.99 -23.23
CA TRP A 629 -29.92 -65.66 -24.29
C TRP A 629 -29.61 -66.33 -25.62
N MET A 630 -28.42 -66.91 -25.77
CA MET A 630 -27.94 -67.55 -27.00
C MET A 630 -27.87 -66.61 -28.20
N TYR A 631 -27.59 -65.32 -27.97
CA TYR A 631 -27.48 -64.32 -29.04
C TYR A 631 -26.07 -64.25 -29.62
N ALA A 632 -25.96 -63.87 -30.89
CA ALA A 632 -24.67 -63.48 -31.47
C ALA A 632 -24.36 -62.03 -31.05
N VAL A 633 -23.38 -61.84 -30.17
CA VAL A 633 -22.90 -60.52 -29.73
C VAL A 633 -21.78 -60.04 -30.65
N TYR A 634 -21.91 -58.83 -31.18
CA TYR A 634 -20.94 -58.20 -32.10
C TYR A 634 -20.13 -57.07 -31.45
N GLY A 635 -20.64 -56.50 -30.36
CA GLY A 635 -19.94 -55.51 -29.57
C GLY A 635 -20.59 -55.36 -28.20
N CYS A 636 -19.77 -55.17 -27.16
CA CYS A 636 -20.23 -54.83 -25.82
C CYS A 636 -19.31 -53.75 -25.26
N ARG A 637 -19.87 -52.64 -24.78
CA ARG A 637 -19.10 -51.53 -24.21
C ARG A 637 -19.93 -50.75 -23.21
N VAL A 638 -19.26 -50.02 -22.32
CA VAL A 638 -19.91 -48.99 -21.52
C VAL A 638 -20.24 -47.81 -22.44
N SER A 639 -21.52 -47.48 -22.58
CA SER A 639 -21.99 -46.30 -23.34
C SER A 639 -21.99 -45.04 -22.48
N ASN A 640 -22.24 -45.18 -21.18
CA ASN A 640 -22.32 -44.04 -20.27
C ASN A 640 -21.92 -44.39 -18.82
N THR A 641 -21.39 -43.41 -18.10
CA THR A 641 -21.14 -43.48 -16.64
C THR A 641 -21.82 -42.30 -15.97
N ILE A 642 -22.77 -42.60 -15.09
CA ILE A 642 -23.69 -41.64 -14.48
C ILE A 642 -23.32 -41.50 -13.01
N TYR A 643 -22.93 -40.27 -12.62
CA TYR A 643 -22.58 -39.91 -11.24
C TYR A 643 -23.71 -39.16 -10.51
N ASP A 644 -24.79 -38.80 -11.21
CA ASP A 644 -25.90 -38.05 -10.64
C ASP A 644 -26.55 -38.79 -9.45
N GLY A 645 -26.63 -38.11 -8.31
CA GLY A 645 -27.15 -38.67 -7.06
C GLY A 645 -26.13 -39.49 -6.24
N TYR A 646 -24.90 -39.68 -6.73
CA TYR A 646 -23.85 -40.40 -6.02
C TYR A 646 -22.76 -39.46 -5.47
N VAL A 647 -22.15 -39.85 -4.35
CA VAL A 647 -20.95 -39.18 -3.84
C VAL A 647 -19.77 -39.59 -4.70
N THR A 648 -18.99 -38.62 -5.17
CA THR A 648 -17.78 -38.79 -5.97
C THR A 648 -16.53 -38.41 -5.17
N PRO A 649 -15.32 -38.81 -5.59
CA PRO A 649 -14.08 -38.34 -4.98
C PRO A 649 -13.98 -36.81 -4.83
N SER A 650 -14.56 -36.05 -5.76
CA SER A 650 -14.59 -34.57 -5.74
C SER A 650 -15.68 -33.97 -4.85
N THR A 651 -16.66 -34.75 -4.41
CA THR A 651 -17.81 -34.30 -3.60
C THR A 651 -17.91 -34.99 -2.24
N ASP A 652 -16.90 -35.80 -1.88
CA ASP A 652 -16.85 -36.55 -0.63
C ASP A 652 -16.49 -35.65 0.55
N GLU A 653 -17.50 -35.31 1.35
CA GLU A 653 -17.33 -34.41 2.50
C GLU A 653 -16.33 -34.93 3.55
N ASP A 654 -16.16 -36.24 3.73
CA ASP A 654 -15.22 -36.73 4.76
C ASP A 654 -13.76 -36.57 4.31
N ILE A 655 -13.47 -36.75 3.01
CA ILE A 655 -12.15 -36.48 2.44
C ILE A 655 -11.86 -34.98 2.50
N LEU A 656 -12.88 -34.18 2.20
CA LEU A 656 -12.83 -32.73 2.20
C LEU A 656 -12.66 -32.12 3.60
N LYS A 657 -13.29 -32.71 4.63
CA LYS A 657 -13.23 -32.24 6.03
C LYS A 657 -12.05 -32.81 6.84
N ASN A 658 -11.43 -33.91 6.42
CA ASN A 658 -10.33 -34.57 7.14
C ASN A 658 -9.06 -34.67 6.29
N PRO A 659 -8.19 -33.64 6.22
CA PRO A 659 -6.99 -33.68 5.40
C PRO A 659 -5.92 -34.60 5.98
N PRO A 660 -4.86 -34.90 5.21
CA PRO A 660 -3.72 -35.61 5.72
C PRO A 660 -2.88 -34.74 6.66
N THR A 661 -2.32 -35.37 7.69
CA THR A 661 -1.42 -34.74 8.66
C THR A 661 0.07 -34.85 8.28
N ALA A 662 0.40 -35.68 7.29
CA ALA A 662 1.77 -35.92 6.83
C ALA A 662 1.81 -36.31 5.34
N GLN A 663 2.96 -36.07 4.71
CA GLN A 663 3.29 -36.49 3.34
C GLN A 663 3.11 -38.01 3.21
N ASP A 664 2.59 -38.47 2.07
CA ASP A 664 2.43 -39.89 1.72
C ASP A 664 1.47 -40.70 2.61
N ASN A 665 0.67 -40.04 3.47
CA ASN A 665 -0.51 -40.70 4.05
C ASN A 665 -1.41 -41.19 2.91
N ILE A 666 -2.02 -42.37 3.08
CA ILE A 666 -2.91 -42.98 2.08
C ILE A 666 -4.26 -43.23 2.74
N ILE A 667 -5.35 -42.89 2.04
CA ILE A 667 -6.71 -43.30 2.41
C ILE A 667 -7.38 -43.96 1.21
N GLU A 668 -8.09 -45.05 1.48
CA GLU A 668 -8.89 -45.77 0.49
C GLU A 668 -10.38 -45.57 0.80
N LYS A 669 -11.15 -45.21 -0.23
CA LYS A 669 -12.60 -45.14 -0.14
C LYS A 669 -13.28 -45.88 -1.28
N THR A 670 -14.48 -46.37 -0.98
CA THR A 670 -15.35 -47.03 -1.94
C THR A 670 -16.45 -46.06 -2.34
N TYR A 671 -16.62 -45.89 -3.64
CA TYR A 671 -17.62 -45.05 -4.27
C TYR A 671 -18.56 -45.89 -5.10
N LYS A 672 -19.71 -45.31 -5.44
CA LYS A 672 -20.68 -45.94 -6.34
C LYS A 672 -20.96 -45.03 -7.53
N CYS A 673 -21.27 -45.64 -8.66
CA CYS A 673 -21.85 -44.95 -9.81
C CYS A 673 -22.78 -45.90 -10.56
N LYS A 674 -23.59 -45.34 -11.46
CA LYS A 674 -24.30 -46.16 -12.45
C LYS A 674 -23.50 -46.24 -13.73
N ILE A 675 -23.48 -47.41 -14.34
CA ILE A 675 -22.98 -47.60 -15.69
C ILE A 675 -24.12 -48.07 -16.59
N GLU A 676 -24.07 -47.65 -17.84
CA GLU A 676 -24.91 -48.18 -18.90
C GLU A 676 -24.02 -48.96 -19.87
N VAL A 677 -24.36 -50.21 -20.10
CA VAL A 677 -23.66 -51.12 -21.00
C VAL A 677 -24.51 -51.31 -22.24
N GLU A 678 -23.96 -50.91 -23.38
CA GLU A 678 -24.53 -51.09 -24.71
C GLU A 678 -24.02 -52.42 -25.27
N ILE A 679 -24.95 -53.30 -25.65
CA ILE A 679 -24.65 -54.60 -26.25
C ILE A 679 -25.30 -54.69 -27.63
N GLU A 680 -24.47 -54.84 -28.67
CA GLU A 680 -24.92 -55.09 -30.04
C GLU A 680 -25.14 -56.59 -30.24
N VAL A 681 -26.39 -57.00 -30.46
CA VAL A 681 -26.79 -58.41 -30.49
C VAL A 681 -27.66 -58.75 -31.69
N ASN A 682 -27.77 -60.06 -31.94
CA ASN A 682 -28.61 -60.63 -32.98
C ASN A 682 -29.21 -61.96 -32.53
N GLU A 683 -30.53 -62.09 -32.62
CA GLU A 683 -31.28 -63.26 -32.11
C GLU A 683 -31.04 -64.53 -32.91
N ARG A 684 -30.73 -64.44 -34.23
CA ARG A 684 -30.54 -65.60 -35.13
C ARG A 684 -29.64 -65.24 -36.31
N SER A 685 -28.91 -66.23 -36.84
CA SER A 685 -28.11 -66.07 -38.07
C SER A 685 -28.98 -65.53 -39.22
N GLY A 686 -28.77 -64.26 -39.59
CA GLY A 686 -29.48 -63.57 -40.68
C GLY A 686 -30.48 -62.47 -40.28
N ALA A 687 -30.73 -62.20 -38.99
CA ALA A 687 -31.56 -61.05 -38.58
C ALA A 687 -30.73 -59.74 -38.50
N ALA A 688 -31.40 -58.58 -38.41
CA ALA A 688 -30.73 -57.29 -38.25
C ALA A 688 -30.16 -57.14 -36.84
N ASN A 689 -28.97 -56.55 -36.71
CA ASN A 689 -28.40 -56.21 -35.42
C ASN A 689 -29.25 -55.14 -34.73
N TYR A 690 -29.41 -55.26 -33.42
CA TYR A 690 -30.02 -54.23 -32.59
C TYR A 690 -29.26 -54.10 -31.27
N PHE A 691 -29.47 -52.97 -30.60
CA PHE A 691 -28.76 -52.63 -29.36
C PHE A 691 -29.65 -52.91 -28.14
N CYS A 692 -29.09 -53.61 -27.17
CA CYS A 692 -29.63 -53.73 -25.82
C CYS A 692 -28.83 -52.80 -24.89
N TYR A 693 -29.50 -52.28 -23.86
CA TYR A 693 -28.90 -51.40 -22.86
C TYR A 693 -29.19 -51.97 -21.48
N GLU A 694 -28.15 -52.23 -20.72
CA GLU A 694 -28.25 -52.70 -19.34
C GLU A 694 -27.67 -51.63 -18.42
N THR A 695 -28.49 -51.17 -17.46
CA THR A 695 -28.09 -50.14 -16.51
C THR A 695 -27.96 -50.75 -15.13
N GLU A 696 -26.82 -50.56 -14.48
CA GLU A 696 -26.57 -51.10 -13.14
C GLU A 696 -25.74 -50.18 -12.26
N GLU A 697 -25.86 -50.35 -10.95
CA GLU A 697 -25.02 -49.69 -9.95
C GLU A 697 -23.77 -50.54 -9.70
N VAL A 698 -22.60 -49.91 -9.80
CA VAL A 698 -21.31 -50.55 -9.54
C VAL A 698 -20.58 -49.83 -8.42
N GLU A 699 -19.81 -50.59 -7.65
CA GLU A 699 -18.90 -50.07 -6.63
C GLU A 699 -17.46 -50.08 -7.15
N TYR A 700 -16.73 -49.02 -6.88
CA TYR A 700 -15.33 -48.88 -7.26
C TYR A 700 -14.52 -48.26 -6.13
N GLN A 701 -13.25 -48.61 -6.04
CA GLN A 701 -12.31 -48.13 -5.03
C GLN A 701 -11.41 -47.05 -5.61
N VAL A 702 -11.18 -46.03 -4.80
CA VAL A 702 -10.27 -44.93 -5.09
C VAL A 702 -9.28 -44.80 -3.94
N ARG A 703 -7.99 -44.73 -4.29
CA ARG A 703 -6.90 -44.40 -3.38
C ARG A 703 -6.58 -42.93 -3.50
N PHE A 704 -6.50 -42.26 -2.36
CA PHE A 704 -5.94 -40.91 -2.25
C PHE A 704 -4.58 -40.99 -1.59
N VAL A 705 -3.65 -40.17 -2.06
CA VAL A 705 -2.35 -39.96 -1.42
C VAL A 705 -2.25 -38.51 -0.96
N ALA A 706 -1.64 -38.32 0.19
CA ALA A 706 -1.32 -37.01 0.71
C ALA A 706 -0.19 -36.40 -0.11
N SER A 707 -0.52 -35.34 -0.85
CA SER A 707 0.46 -34.52 -1.54
C SER A 707 0.66 -33.23 -0.77
N ARG A 708 1.91 -32.83 -0.57
CA ARG A 708 2.23 -31.46 -0.17
C ARG A 708 1.70 -30.54 -1.27
N VAL A 709 0.96 -29.52 -0.88
CA VAL A 709 0.65 -28.40 -1.77
C VAL A 709 1.99 -27.71 -2.03
N LEU A 710 2.51 -27.86 -3.25
CA LEU A 710 3.76 -27.21 -3.63
C LEU A 710 3.54 -25.69 -3.54
N SER A 711 4.45 -25.07 -2.79
CA SER A 711 4.48 -23.67 -2.44
C SER A 711 4.86 -22.78 -3.60
#